data_AF-A0A9N8EEF7-F1
#
_entry.id   AF-A0A9N8EEF7-F1
#
_cell.length_a   1.000
_cell.length_b   1.000
_cell.length_c   1.000
_cell.angle_alpha   90.00
_cell.angle_beta   90.00
_cell.angle_gamma   90.00
#
_symmetry.space_group_name_H-M   'P 1'
#
loop_
_entity.id
_entity.type
_entity.pdbx_description
1 polymer ?
#
loop_
_entity_poly.entity_id
_entity_poly.type
_entity_poly.pdbx_seq_one_letter_code
_entity_poly.pdbx_strand_id
1 'polypeptide(L)'
;MEKIPVIKSDVIDDTADEKSLPKPLNANDHFLILAMLSRLIRPVHSSSRVQATVLGGEKRLFSVSKTTGMRLLHPQRWLAASAIPLLSLTMFSAPQPTLCLQNPFAGANRSIVSKSVKPNLDPDSPDKAGPLKDIVLDNAWPRMLTPETEINLLKSQSHESLSPKLDDNRTKRPVYNGHYVLVKPTGIPNPRLVLYSQDVAENLLQLTEEQSNSEEFVKFVSGNLVLGETWATPYALSIMGNKYYNNCPYGTGDGYGDGRAISIAEFNGQELQLKGGGRTPFARGADGRAVLRSSIREFLASEAMHWLGVPTTRALSLVVSEEGETVNRPWYSNDATMQVPTMDDPRLATYSDEQKREIIQRLRNQKSDPNKMITEPCAITCRVASSFTRVGHIDLFARRAEKKSMENAEKTDSRYDTSTMEWKELEDMIWHACYREYKEDAYDPYFEDKDIVSAATVLLEKSAEKLATMVAHWLRVGFAQGNFNADNCLVGGKTMDYGPFGFVDEYTPLFAKWTGSGEHFGFLNQPNAGFANYNVLASSVVPVIAAAKGEENPDVIGQPIMERAQGVFRAKTDEAFRVKLGFDKDADVGDDVWMSLEPLLRKSRVDWTVFWRQLTYVARDYTLESTDYKAMMDTLEDDNSDSCPFYEPLTSELRSEWIAWIEQWREALRAADVECKDLYEAMRQVNPKYVLREWMLVEAYSKAGLGDESTLQELYELIQAPYEEGSDDQIKKYYRRTPERALTAGGTAFMS
;
A
#
# COMPACT_ATOMS: atom_id res chain seq x y z
N MET A 1 25.37 -29.00 -24.40
CA MET A 1 26.10 -30.29 -24.37
C MET A 1 25.59 -31.07 -23.17
N GLU A 2 24.65 -31.98 -23.45
CA GLU A 2 24.70 -33.45 -23.17
C GLU A 2 24.29 -33.80 -21.73
N LYS A 3 23.37 -34.73 -21.43
CA LYS A 3 22.56 -35.74 -22.15
C LYS A 3 21.51 -36.27 -21.14
N ILE A 4 20.46 -36.99 -21.62
CA ILE A 4 19.59 -38.03 -20.98
C ILE A 4 18.13 -37.88 -21.52
N PRO A 5 17.38 -38.96 -21.89
CA PRO A 5 17.44 -39.61 -23.19
C PRO A 5 16.06 -39.68 -23.92
N VAL A 6 16.10 -40.14 -25.16
CA VAL A 6 14.97 -40.39 -26.08
C VAL A 6 14.39 -41.80 -25.85
N ILE A 7 13.06 -41.95 -25.91
CA ILE A 7 12.41 -43.15 -26.45
C ILE A 7 11.36 -42.71 -27.49
N LYS A 8 11.41 -43.39 -28.63
CA LYS A 8 10.82 -43.06 -29.93
C LYS A 8 9.33 -43.41 -30.05
N SER A 9 8.72 -42.68 -30.97
CA SER A 9 7.48 -42.93 -31.71
C SER A 9 7.47 -44.27 -32.45
N ASP A 10 6.28 -44.86 -32.60
CA ASP A 10 5.90 -45.59 -33.80
C ASP A 10 4.53 -45.10 -34.30
N VAL A 11 4.48 -44.94 -35.61
CA VAL A 11 3.38 -44.48 -36.48
C VAL A 11 2.45 -45.66 -36.76
N ILE A 12 1.14 -45.42 -36.97
CA ILE A 12 0.33 -46.06 -38.04
C ILE A 12 -0.94 -45.23 -38.29
N ASP A 13 -1.26 -45.17 -39.57
CA ASP A 13 -2.26 -44.41 -40.30
C ASP A 13 -3.64 -45.12 -40.34
N ASP A 14 -4.68 -44.29 -40.48
CA ASP A 14 -5.95 -44.45 -41.22
C ASP A 14 -6.95 -45.64 -41.11
N THR A 15 -8.24 -45.24 -41.18
CA THR A 15 -9.50 -45.94 -41.61
C THR A 15 -10.54 -46.50 -40.60
N ALA A 16 -11.69 -45.79 -40.59
CA ALA A 16 -13.11 -46.18 -40.76
C ALA A 16 -13.80 -47.40 -40.06
N ASP A 17 -14.91 -47.05 -39.39
CA ASP A 17 -16.28 -47.61 -39.41
C ASP A 17 -16.81 -48.79 -38.55
N GLU A 18 -18.00 -48.49 -38.01
CA GLU A 18 -19.19 -49.27 -37.61
C GLU A 18 -19.24 -50.33 -36.46
N LYS A 19 -20.16 -50.00 -35.51
CA LYS A 19 -21.17 -50.85 -34.82
C LYS A 19 -20.72 -52.01 -33.90
N SER A 20 -20.95 -51.85 -32.59
CA SER A 20 -21.89 -52.70 -31.79
C SER A 20 -21.80 -52.44 -30.27
N LEU A 21 -22.96 -52.37 -29.62
CA LEU A 21 -23.22 -52.53 -28.18
C LEU A 21 -24.08 -53.82 -28.03
N PRO A 22 -24.26 -54.49 -26.84
CA PRO A 22 -24.05 -54.01 -25.46
C PRO A 22 -23.57 -55.07 -24.37
N LYS A 23 -23.39 -54.56 -23.12
CA LYS A 23 -23.48 -55.21 -21.76
C LYS A 23 -22.23 -55.94 -21.17
N PRO A 24 -22.14 -56.15 -19.82
CA PRO A 24 -21.96 -55.13 -18.76
C PRO A 24 -20.91 -55.56 -17.68
N LEU A 25 -20.07 -54.66 -17.17
CA LEU A 25 -19.19 -54.89 -16.01
C LEU A 25 -18.91 -53.53 -15.35
N ASN A 26 -18.57 -53.40 -14.08
CA ASN A 26 -18.93 -54.06 -12.82
C ASN A 26 -18.59 -53.00 -11.74
N ALA A 27 -19.16 -53.09 -10.54
CA ALA A 27 -18.97 -52.08 -9.49
C ALA A 27 -17.49 -51.89 -9.13
N ASN A 28 -16.89 -50.75 -9.51
CA ASN A 28 -15.75 -50.12 -8.81
C ASN A 28 -15.39 -48.69 -9.25
N ASP A 29 -16.07 -48.06 -10.22
CA ASP A 29 -15.79 -46.68 -10.64
C ASP A 29 -16.74 -45.62 -10.05
N HIS A 30 -17.08 -45.74 -8.76
CA HIS A 30 -17.88 -44.75 -8.03
C HIS A 30 -17.11 -44.10 -6.86
N PHE A 31 -15.81 -43.87 -7.01
CA PHE A 31 -15.01 -43.18 -5.99
C PHE A 31 -14.26 -41.92 -6.45
N LEU A 32 -14.61 -41.37 -7.62
CA LEU A 32 -13.96 -40.14 -8.11
C LEU A 32 -14.93 -39.07 -8.65
N ILE A 33 -16.14 -38.94 -8.10
CA ILE A 33 -17.02 -37.78 -8.36
C ILE A 33 -17.64 -37.19 -7.07
N LEU A 34 -17.47 -37.83 -5.89
CA LEU A 34 -17.94 -37.31 -4.60
C LEU A 34 -16.84 -36.68 -3.71
N ALA A 35 -15.61 -36.57 -4.22
CA ALA A 35 -14.48 -35.98 -3.48
C ALA A 35 -14.18 -34.51 -3.83
N MET A 36 -14.94 -33.87 -4.74
CA MET A 36 -14.73 -32.47 -5.14
C MET A 36 -15.81 -31.49 -4.64
N LEU A 37 -16.78 -31.93 -3.82
CA LEU A 37 -17.87 -31.07 -3.30
C LEU A 37 -17.98 -31.02 -1.77
N SER A 38 -16.89 -31.24 -1.03
CA SER A 38 -16.88 -31.11 0.45
C SER A 38 -15.70 -30.30 1.04
N ARG A 39 -15.05 -29.46 0.22
CA ARG A 39 -13.97 -28.54 0.69
C ARG A 39 -14.38 -27.07 0.82
N LEU A 40 -15.67 -26.79 0.96
CA LEU A 40 -16.16 -25.50 1.43
C LEU A 40 -17.01 -25.78 2.67
N ILE A 41 -16.63 -25.12 3.77
CA ILE A 41 -17.23 -25.18 5.12
C ILE A 41 -16.72 -26.32 6.00
N ARG A 42 -15.74 -26.00 6.87
CA ARG A 42 -15.61 -26.62 8.19
C ARG A 42 -15.10 -25.62 9.24
N PRO A 43 -15.46 -25.86 10.52
CA PRO A 43 -15.97 -24.83 11.41
C PRO A 43 -15.01 -24.55 12.58
N VAL A 44 -15.28 -23.43 13.25
CA VAL A 44 -14.76 -23.12 14.59
C VAL A 44 -15.24 -24.20 15.57
N HIS A 45 -14.30 -24.91 16.19
CA HIS A 45 -14.57 -25.69 17.39
C HIS A 45 -13.81 -25.10 18.57
N SER A 46 -14.56 -24.38 19.41
CA SER A 46 -14.27 -24.20 20.82
C SER A 46 -14.46 -25.53 21.55
N SER A 47 -13.46 -25.94 22.32
CA SER A 47 -13.52 -27.09 23.19
C SER A 47 -14.34 -26.79 24.45
N SER A 48 -15.51 -27.40 24.59
CA SER A 48 -16.14 -27.62 25.89
C SER A 48 -16.71 -29.04 25.92
N ARG A 49 -16.07 -29.89 26.73
CA ARG A 49 -16.50 -31.25 27.06
C ARG A 49 -17.89 -31.21 27.68
N VAL A 50 -18.86 -31.89 27.07
CA VAL A 50 -20.04 -32.42 27.76
C VAL A 50 -20.27 -33.84 27.27
N GLN A 51 -20.27 -34.79 28.19
CA GLN A 51 -20.59 -36.20 27.95
C GLN A 51 -22.03 -36.32 27.45
N ALA A 52 -22.26 -37.11 26.40
CA ALA A 52 -23.58 -37.55 26.00
C ALA A 52 -23.61 -39.08 25.87
N THR A 53 -24.36 -39.71 26.78
CA THR A 53 -24.73 -41.13 26.77
C THR A 53 -25.70 -41.39 25.63
N VAL A 54 -25.49 -42.47 24.87
CA VAL A 54 -26.34 -42.90 23.76
C VAL A 54 -27.60 -43.60 24.28
N LEU A 55 -28.78 -43.11 23.91
CA LEU A 55 -30.01 -43.92 23.83
C LEU A 55 -30.77 -43.55 22.55
N GLY A 56 -31.16 -44.58 21.79
CA GLY A 56 -31.61 -44.46 20.40
C GLY A 56 -33.10 -44.15 20.20
N GLY A 57 -33.49 -44.27 18.94
CA GLY A 57 -34.89 -44.47 18.52
C GLY A 57 -35.60 -43.24 17.93
N GLU A 58 -35.95 -43.37 16.66
CA GLU A 58 -37.06 -42.74 15.95
C GLU A 58 -36.99 -41.26 15.51
N LYS A 59 -37.00 -41.12 14.17
CA LYS A 59 -37.39 -39.91 13.44
C LYS A 59 -38.88 -39.62 13.63
N ARG A 60 -39.23 -38.44 14.15
CA ARG A 60 -40.48 -37.74 13.80
C ARG A 60 -40.25 -36.23 13.71
N LEU A 61 -40.70 -35.67 12.60
CA LEU A 61 -40.86 -34.23 12.36
C LEU A 61 -41.92 -33.67 13.32
N PHE A 62 -41.57 -32.59 14.04
CA PHE A 62 -42.55 -31.70 14.67
C PHE A 62 -42.17 -30.25 14.40
N SER A 63 -43.10 -29.52 13.77
CA SER A 63 -43.15 -28.06 13.77
C SER A 63 -43.78 -27.60 15.08
N VAL A 64 -43.13 -26.70 15.81
CA VAL A 64 -43.79 -25.91 16.86
C VAL A 64 -43.28 -24.47 16.77
N SER A 65 -44.17 -23.57 16.36
CA SER A 65 -44.03 -22.13 16.57
C SER A 65 -44.35 -21.82 18.04
N LYS A 66 -43.57 -20.95 18.69
CA LYS A 66 -44.10 -20.07 19.74
C LYS A 66 -43.25 -18.82 19.94
N THR A 67 -43.96 -17.72 19.84
CA THR A 67 -43.72 -16.32 20.17
C THR A 67 -43.24 -16.07 21.61
N THR A 68 -42.37 -15.07 21.76
CA THR A 68 -42.23 -14.09 22.87
C THR A 68 -40.99 -13.26 22.52
N GLY A 69 -40.92 -11.93 22.53
CA GLY A 69 -41.77 -10.83 22.96
C GLY A 69 -40.82 -9.64 23.12
N MET A 70 -40.57 -8.87 22.04
CA MET A 70 -39.78 -7.64 22.08
C MET A 70 -40.62 -6.52 22.72
N ARG A 71 -40.07 -5.87 23.75
CA ARG A 71 -40.51 -4.55 24.20
C ARG A 71 -39.36 -3.56 24.03
N LEU A 72 -39.62 -2.54 23.21
CA LEU A 72 -38.90 -1.27 23.17
C LEU A 72 -38.95 -0.58 24.54
N LEU A 73 -37.83 -0.03 24.98
CA LEU A 73 -37.78 0.97 26.04
C LEU A 73 -36.86 2.12 25.63
N HIS A 74 -37.47 3.31 25.55
CA HIS A 74 -36.86 4.63 25.51
C HIS A 74 -35.87 4.85 26.67
N PRO A 75 -34.82 5.66 26.52
CA PRO A 75 -34.07 6.17 27.65
C PRO A 75 -34.65 7.53 28.12
N GLN A 76 -35.16 7.56 29.35
CA GLN A 76 -35.35 8.79 30.12
C GLN A 76 -34.26 8.91 31.20
N ARG A 77 -33.64 10.10 31.20
CA ARG A 77 -32.99 10.84 32.30
C ARG A 77 -32.94 10.16 33.68
N TRP A 78 -31.73 10.07 34.23
CA TRP A 78 -31.52 10.17 35.68
C TRP A 78 -30.32 11.08 35.99
N LEU A 79 -30.62 12.16 36.69
CA LEU A 79 -29.70 12.97 37.49
C LEU A 79 -29.51 12.28 38.84
N ALA A 80 -28.27 12.15 39.31
CA ALA A 80 -27.95 12.21 40.73
C ALA A 80 -26.47 12.52 40.92
N ALA A 81 -26.24 13.53 41.75
CA ALA A 81 -24.97 14.16 42.05
C ALA A 81 -24.11 13.34 43.03
N SER A 82 -22.79 13.53 42.95
CA SER A 82 -21.87 13.44 44.09
C SER A 82 -20.71 14.40 43.83
N ALA A 83 -20.68 15.49 44.60
CA ALA A 83 -19.59 16.47 44.69
C ALA A 83 -18.46 15.88 45.57
N ILE A 84 -17.16 16.16 45.40
CA ILE A 84 -16.32 17.33 45.81
C ILE A 84 -14.83 16.83 45.66
N PRO A 85 -13.74 17.63 45.53
CA PRO A 85 -13.53 19.01 45.06
C PRO A 85 -12.54 19.12 43.87
N LEU A 86 -12.65 20.21 43.11
CA LEU A 86 -11.59 20.67 42.20
C LEU A 86 -10.38 21.20 42.99
N LEU A 87 -9.21 20.62 42.74
CA LEU A 87 -7.92 21.26 42.94
C LEU A 87 -7.49 21.88 41.60
N SER A 88 -7.31 23.20 41.64
CA SER A 88 -6.86 24.01 40.51
C SER A 88 -5.45 23.58 40.10
N LEU A 89 -5.30 23.01 38.90
CA LEU A 89 -4.03 22.94 38.20
C LEU A 89 -4.17 23.76 36.92
N THR A 90 -3.54 24.93 36.95
CA THR A 90 -3.26 25.79 35.81
C THR A 90 -2.47 24.99 34.78
N MET A 91 -3.15 24.50 33.74
CA MET A 91 -2.49 24.07 32.52
C MET A 91 -2.12 25.31 31.71
N PHE A 92 -0.81 25.51 31.55
CA PHE A 92 -0.25 26.38 30.53
C PHE A 92 -0.75 25.90 29.16
N SER A 93 -1.46 26.77 28.44
CA SER A 93 -1.78 26.55 27.03
C SER A 93 -0.48 26.63 26.23
N ALA A 94 0.05 25.49 25.79
CA ALA A 94 0.93 25.47 24.64
C ALA A 94 0.08 25.78 23.38
N PRO A 95 0.44 26.76 22.55
CA PRO A 95 -0.32 27.04 21.33
C PRO A 95 -0.14 25.89 20.35
N GLN A 96 -1.24 25.24 19.98
CA GLN A 96 -1.27 24.40 18.77
C GLN A 96 -1.07 25.30 17.55
N PRO A 97 -0.14 24.99 16.63
CA PRO A 97 -0.11 25.69 15.36
C PRO A 97 -1.21 25.12 14.47
N THR A 98 -2.30 25.87 14.34
CA THR A 98 -3.18 25.83 13.18
C THR A 98 -2.37 26.36 11.98
N LEU A 99 -1.61 25.47 11.34
CA LEU A 99 -1.01 25.74 10.05
C LEU A 99 -2.10 25.62 8.98
N CYS A 100 -2.83 26.73 8.84
CA CYS A 100 -3.54 27.05 7.62
C CYS A 100 -2.46 27.17 6.53
N LEU A 101 -2.29 26.13 5.71
CA LEU A 101 -1.41 26.15 4.54
C LEU A 101 -2.04 27.08 3.48
N GLN A 102 -1.89 28.39 3.67
CA GLN A 102 -1.93 29.30 2.55
C GLN A 102 -0.63 29.10 1.76
N ASN A 103 -0.79 28.54 0.57
CA ASN A 103 0.25 28.35 -0.43
C ASN A 103 0.96 29.68 -0.75
N PRO A 104 2.24 29.91 -0.36
CA PRO A 104 2.93 31.15 -0.70
C PRO A 104 3.56 31.13 -2.10
N PHE A 105 3.33 30.09 -2.92
CA PHE A 105 3.88 29.99 -4.27
C PHE A 105 2.80 29.99 -5.36
N ALA A 106 1.92 30.99 -5.32
CA ALA A 106 1.25 31.47 -6.52
C ALA A 106 2.09 32.60 -7.13
N GLY A 107 3.19 32.26 -7.81
CA GLY A 107 3.94 33.24 -8.61
C GLY A 107 5.46 33.13 -8.56
N ALA A 108 6.02 32.04 -9.11
CA ALA A 108 7.39 32.05 -9.64
C ALA A 108 7.55 30.94 -10.68
N ASN A 109 7.08 31.17 -11.91
CA ASN A 109 7.52 30.40 -13.06
C ASN A 109 9.03 30.64 -13.27
N ARG A 110 9.86 29.68 -12.82
CA ARG A 110 11.25 29.55 -13.28
C ARG A 110 11.39 28.22 -13.99
N SER A 111 11.79 28.31 -15.25
CA SER A 111 11.99 27.20 -16.17
C SER A 111 12.90 26.12 -15.60
N ILE A 112 12.45 24.87 -15.69
CA ILE A 112 13.27 23.67 -15.51
C ILE A 112 14.23 23.61 -16.70
N VAL A 113 15.53 23.79 -16.44
CA VAL A 113 16.54 23.73 -17.48
C VAL A 113 17.20 22.36 -17.44
N SER A 114 16.87 21.49 -18.40
CA SER A 114 17.66 20.30 -18.70
C SER A 114 19.01 20.73 -19.30
N LYS A 115 20.04 20.86 -18.45
CA LYS A 115 21.42 21.08 -18.91
C LYS A 115 22.14 19.74 -19.01
N SER A 116 22.46 19.33 -20.23
CA SER A 116 23.45 18.28 -20.49
C SER A 116 24.83 18.77 -20.04
N VAL A 117 25.28 18.34 -18.86
CA VAL A 117 26.66 18.60 -18.40
C VAL A 117 27.56 17.54 -19.05
N LYS A 118 28.49 17.97 -19.92
CA LYS A 118 29.55 17.10 -20.46
C LYS A 118 30.67 16.96 -19.43
N PRO A 119 31.20 15.74 -19.22
CA PRO A 119 32.18 15.47 -18.17
C PRO A 119 33.51 16.11 -18.54
N ASN A 120 34.05 16.94 -17.65
CA ASN A 120 35.44 17.38 -17.77
C ASN A 120 36.05 17.59 -16.39
N LEU A 121 36.38 16.50 -15.70
CA LEU A 121 37.32 16.51 -14.58
C LEU A 121 38.25 15.30 -14.66
N ASP A 122 39.54 15.62 -14.54
CA ASP A 122 40.70 14.74 -14.49
C ASP A 122 40.64 13.88 -13.21
N PRO A 123 40.68 12.54 -13.30
CA PRO A 123 40.48 11.64 -12.16
C PRO A 123 41.61 11.63 -11.11
N ASP A 124 42.74 12.32 -11.33
CA ASP A 124 43.94 12.22 -10.48
C ASP A 124 44.31 13.49 -9.67
N SER A 125 43.37 14.38 -9.36
CA SER A 125 43.63 15.55 -8.49
C SER A 125 43.29 15.28 -7.00
N PRO A 126 44.27 15.19 -6.07
CA PRO A 126 44.02 14.78 -4.68
C PRO A 126 43.38 15.83 -3.75
N ASP A 127 43.18 17.09 -4.19
CA ASP A 127 42.94 18.22 -3.27
C ASP A 127 41.68 19.08 -3.55
N LYS A 128 40.67 18.55 -4.24
CA LYS A 128 39.34 19.21 -4.31
C LYS A 128 38.27 18.24 -3.86
N ALA A 129 38.07 18.16 -2.55
CA ALA A 129 36.89 17.51 -2.01
C ALA A 129 35.64 18.23 -2.57
N GLY A 130 34.77 17.49 -3.26
CA GLY A 130 33.66 18.05 -4.01
C GLY A 130 32.44 18.42 -3.16
N PRO A 131 31.34 18.89 -3.80
CA PRO A 131 30.23 19.55 -3.14
C PRO A 131 29.54 18.74 -2.04
N LEU A 132 29.58 17.40 -2.09
CA LEU A 132 28.90 16.54 -1.11
C LEU A 132 29.73 16.23 0.15
N LYS A 133 31.01 16.64 0.20
CA LYS A 133 31.92 16.29 1.31
C LYS A 133 31.45 16.75 2.69
N ASP A 134 30.69 17.84 2.73
CA ASP A 134 30.29 18.51 3.97
C ASP A 134 29.00 17.92 4.55
N ILE A 135 28.41 16.91 3.89
CA ILE A 135 27.26 16.18 4.41
C ILE A 135 27.70 15.31 5.58
N VAL A 136 27.15 15.60 6.76
CA VAL A 136 27.36 14.80 7.98
C VAL A 136 26.33 13.67 8.02
N LEU A 137 26.82 12.43 7.96
CA LEU A 137 25.98 11.25 8.02
C LEU A 137 25.60 10.90 9.46
N ASP A 138 24.31 10.65 9.69
CA ASP A 138 23.76 10.13 10.95
C ASP A 138 23.86 8.61 11.02
N ASN A 139 23.50 7.93 9.90
CA ASN A 139 23.49 6.48 9.71
C ASN A 139 23.06 5.71 10.97
N ALA A 140 21.83 5.97 11.45
CA ALA A 140 21.32 5.40 12.69
C ALA A 140 21.27 3.87 12.66
N TRP A 141 21.00 3.24 11.51
CA TRP A 141 21.09 1.78 11.37
C TRP A 141 22.48 1.25 11.77
N PRO A 142 23.59 1.59 11.09
CA PRO A 142 24.93 1.19 11.52
C PRO A 142 25.35 1.66 12.92
N ARG A 143 24.83 2.80 13.38
CA ARG A 143 25.20 3.37 14.68
C ARG A 143 24.52 2.67 15.87
N MET A 144 23.25 2.25 15.71
CA MET A 144 22.41 1.74 16.80
C MET A 144 22.16 0.24 16.73
N LEU A 145 22.28 -0.37 15.55
CA LEU A 145 21.96 -1.77 15.32
C LEU A 145 23.20 -2.56 14.92
N THR A 146 23.09 -3.88 14.99
CA THR A 146 24.19 -4.80 14.72
C THR A 146 24.18 -5.32 13.29
N PRO A 147 25.34 -5.34 12.59
CA PRO A 147 25.45 -6.03 11.31
C PRO A 147 25.40 -7.55 11.52
N GLU A 148 25.19 -8.29 10.43
CA GLU A 148 25.40 -9.75 10.41
C GLU A 148 26.80 -10.11 10.96
N THR A 149 26.87 -11.17 11.76
CA THR A 149 28.14 -11.62 12.34
C THR A 149 29.03 -12.34 11.32
N GLU A 150 30.35 -12.19 11.45
CA GLU A 150 31.33 -12.85 10.57
C GLU A 150 31.18 -14.39 10.56
N ILE A 151 30.86 -14.98 11.72
CA ILE A 151 30.62 -16.43 11.84
C ILE A 151 29.43 -16.86 10.95
N ASN A 152 28.36 -16.07 10.92
CA ASN A 152 27.21 -16.37 10.09
C ASN A 152 27.49 -16.13 8.61
N LEU A 153 28.23 -15.09 8.26
CA LEU A 153 28.69 -14.86 6.89
C LEU A 153 29.47 -16.07 6.37
N LEU A 154 30.45 -16.57 7.13
CA LEU A 154 31.26 -17.75 6.76
C LEU A 154 30.40 -19.01 6.63
N LYS A 155 29.44 -19.21 7.53
CA LYS A 155 28.48 -20.33 7.47
C LYS A 155 27.63 -20.25 6.19
N SER A 156 27.08 -19.08 5.87
CA SER A 156 26.24 -18.87 4.68
C SER A 156 27.02 -19.05 3.38
N GLN A 157 28.26 -18.56 3.30
CA GLN A 157 29.14 -18.74 2.12
C GLN A 157 29.46 -20.22 1.85
N SER A 158 29.64 -21.02 2.92
CA SER A 158 29.92 -22.46 2.78
C SER A 158 28.75 -23.25 2.17
N HIS A 159 27.51 -22.78 2.34
CA HIS A 159 26.30 -23.45 1.86
C HIS A 159 26.12 -23.38 0.34
N GLU A 160 26.63 -22.33 -0.30
CA GLU A 160 26.47 -22.03 -1.73
C GLU A 160 27.77 -22.22 -2.53
N SER A 161 28.82 -22.82 -1.93
CA SER A 161 30.16 -22.93 -2.54
C SER A 161 30.73 -21.59 -3.03
N LEU A 162 30.43 -20.50 -2.30
CA LEU A 162 30.87 -19.15 -2.65
C LEU A 162 32.33 -18.96 -2.24
N SER A 163 33.12 -18.30 -3.11
CA SER A 163 34.52 -17.98 -2.81
C SER A 163 34.61 -16.97 -1.65
N PRO A 164 35.38 -17.24 -0.59
CA PRO A 164 35.52 -16.32 0.55
C PRO A 164 36.23 -15.01 0.21
N LYS A 165 36.77 -14.85 -1.01
CA LYS A 165 37.58 -13.69 -1.42
C LYS A 165 36.82 -12.57 -2.13
N LEU A 166 35.50 -12.68 -2.36
CA LEU A 166 34.84 -11.86 -3.38
C LEU A 166 33.50 -11.20 -3.04
N ASP A 167 32.86 -11.43 -1.90
CA ASP A 167 31.45 -11.04 -1.77
C ASP A 167 31.27 -9.65 -1.14
N ASP A 168 31.01 -8.66 -1.99
CA ASP A 168 30.35 -7.39 -1.66
C ASP A 168 28.84 -7.55 -1.35
N ASN A 169 28.47 -8.77 -0.92
CA ASN A 169 27.11 -9.23 -0.64
C ASN A 169 26.16 -9.08 -1.83
N ARG A 170 26.64 -9.33 -3.05
CA ARG A 170 25.81 -9.28 -4.27
C ARG A 170 25.22 -10.64 -4.66
N THR A 171 25.61 -11.71 -3.98
CA THR A 171 25.12 -13.06 -4.25
C THR A 171 24.03 -13.45 -3.26
N LYS A 172 22.97 -14.13 -3.75
CA LYS A 172 21.92 -14.67 -2.88
C LYS A 172 22.52 -15.62 -1.84
N ARG A 173 22.17 -15.46 -0.57
CA ARG A 173 22.57 -16.36 0.53
C ARG A 173 21.64 -16.17 1.72
N PRO A 174 21.51 -17.17 2.62
CA PRO A 174 20.75 -16.98 3.85
C PRO A 174 21.48 -15.99 4.78
N VAL A 175 20.69 -15.24 5.56
CA VAL A 175 21.15 -14.30 6.60
C VAL A 175 20.41 -14.65 7.89
N TYR A 176 21.12 -15.18 8.88
CA TYR A 176 20.51 -15.80 10.07
C TYR A 176 20.42 -14.87 11.28
N ASN A 177 21.23 -13.82 11.32
CA ASN A 177 21.24 -12.80 12.38
C ASN A 177 21.65 -11.45 11.80
N GLY A 178 21.70 -10.45 12.67
CA GLY A 178 22.01 -9.08 12.31
C GLY A 178 20.78 -8.36 11.76
N HIS A 179 20.74 -7.07 12.02
CA HIS A 179 19.68 -6.18 11.58
C HIS A 179 19.85 -5.74 10.13
N TYR A 180 21.10 -5.75 9.65
CA TYR A 180 21.44 -5.36 8.30
C TYR A 180 22.68 -6.10 7.81
N VAL A 181 22.86 -6.08 6.49
CA VAL A 181 24.06 -6.56 5.81
C VAL A 181 24.69 -5.40 5.07
N LEU A 182 25.99 -5.20 5.24
CA LEU A 182 26.74 -4.21 4.46
C LEU A 182 26.79 -4.67 3.00
N VAL A 183 26.31 -3.84 2.08
CA VAL A 183 26.26 -4.12 0.64
C VAL A 183 26.75 -2.89 -0.11
N LYS A 184 27.45 -3.06 -1.23
CA LYS A 184 27.84 -1.92 -2.08
C LYS A 184 26.87 -1.75 -3.25
N PRO A 185 26.31 -0.54 -3.48
CA PRO A 185 25.58 -0.25 -4.69
C PRO A 185 26.35 -0.65 -5.95
N THR A 186 25.61 -1.11 -6.94
CA THR A 186 26.10 -1.31 -8.30
C THR A 186 25.54 -0.16 -9.13
N GLY A 187 26.31 0.90 -9.30
CA GLY A 187 25.89 2.04 -10.11
C GLY A 187 25.51 1.63 -11.54
N ILE A 188 24.72 2.48 -12.20
CA ILE A 188 24.37 2.31 -13.62
C ILE A 188 25.40 3.03 -14.51
N PRO A 189 25.67 2.54 -15.73
CA PRO A 189 26.52 3.26 -16.68
C PRO A 189 25.78 4.47 -17.25
N ASN A 190 26.53 5.52 -17.62
CA ASN A 190 26.03 6.77 -18.21
C ASN A 190 24.78 7.31 -17.47
N PRO A 191 24.87 7.59 -16.17
CA PRO A 191 23.71 8.03 -15.40
C PRO A 191 23.26 9.42 -15.86
N ARG A 192 22.00 9.54 -16.28
CA ARG A 192 21.35 10.82 -16.57
C ARG A 192 20.19 11.05 -15.61
N LEU A 193 20.17 12.21 -14.96
CA LEU A 193 19.05 12.66 -14.13
C LEU A 193 17.86 13.02 -15.04
N VAL A 194 16.71 12.39 -14.79
CA VAL A 194 15.44 12.60 -15.53
C VAL A 194 14.53 13.54 -14.74
N LEU A 195 14.33 13.25 -13.46
CA LEU A 195 13.57 14.10 -12.54
C LEU A 195 14.30 14.19 -11.21
N TYR A 196 14.15 15.32 -10.54
CA TYR A 196 14.51 15.49 -9.13
C TYR A 196 13.45 16.31 -8.41
N SER A 197 13.22 16.01 -7.13
CA SER A 197 12.29 16.76 -6.30
C SER A 197 13.07 17.84 -5.54
N GLN A 198 12.86 19.09 -5.94
CA GLN A 198 13.47 20.24 -5.28
C GLN A 198 13.02 20.37 -3.83
N ASP A 199 11.73 20.13 -3.56
CA ASP A 199 11.17 20.12 -2.20
C ASP A 199 11.89 19.11 -1.29
N VAL A 200 12.13 17.89 -1.78
CA VAL A 200 12.86 16.87 -1.01
C VAL A 200 14.31 17.28 -0.77
N ALA A 201 14.99 17.77 -1.81
CA ALA A 201 16.39 18.17 -1.72
C ALA A 201 16.59 19.33 -0.73
N GLU A 202 15.80 20.39 -0.85
CA GLU A 202 15.97 21.63 -0.08
C GLU A 202 15.33 21.54 1.30
N ASN A 203 14.07 21.08 1.40
CA ASN A 203 13.32 21.15 2.65
C ASN A 203 13.53 19.95 3.57
N LEU A 204 13.64 18.73 3.01
CA LEU A 204 13.85 17.53 3.82
C LEU A 204 15.33 17.23 4.05
N LEU A 205 16.16 17.40 3.02
CA LEU A 205 17.57 17.05 3.05
C LEU A 205 18.50 18.24 3.27
N GLN A 206 17.99 19.48 3.19
CA GLN A 206 18.78 20.70 3.38
C GLN A 206 20.03 20.77 2.48
N LEU A 207 19.91 20.20 1.27
CA LEU A 207 20.95 20.30 0.25
C LEU A 207 20.93 21.69 -0.38
N THR A 208 22.12 22.23 -0.61
CA THR A 208 22.28 23.50 -1.33
C THR A 208 22.07 23.31 -2.84
N GLU A 209 21.74 24.40 -3.54
CA GLU A 209 21.63 24.40 -5.00
C GLU A 209 22.92 23.93 -5.69
N GLU A 210 24.09 24.27 -5.13
CA GLU A 210 25.39 23.80 -5.63
C GLU A 210 25.54 22.27 -5.51
N GLN A 211 25.13 21.71 -4.36
CA GLN A 211 25.16 20.27 -4.13
C GLN A 211 24.22 19.54 -5.10
N SER A 212 22.96 19.96 -5.19
CA SER A 212 21.95 19.29 -6.02
C SER A 212 22.25 19.35 -7.52
N ASN A 213 22.95 20.39 -7.99
CA ASN A 213 23.33 20.53 -9.41
C ASN A 213 24.71 19.93 -9.75
N SER A 214 25.40 19.33 -8.78
CA SER A 214 26.74 18.77 -8.99
C SER A 214 26.73 17.42 -9.71
N GLU A 215 27.81 17.11 -10.44
CA GLU A 215 28.01 15.75 -10.99
C GLU A 215 28.13 14.70 -9.88
N GLU A 216 28.64 15.08 -8.70
CA GLU A 216 28.72 14.20 -7.55
C GLU A 216 27.34 13.78 -7.05
N PHE A 217 26.36 14.68 -7.06
CA PHE A 217 24.98 14.36 -6.71
C PHE A 217 24.42 13.28 -7.62
N VAL A 218 24.54 13.44 -8.95
CA VAL A 218 24.07 12.42 -9.91
C VAL A 218 24.74 11.08 -9.65
N LYS A 219 26.07 11.06 -9.44
CA LYS A 219 26.82 9.83 -9.11
C LYS A 219 26.37 9.22 -7.79
N PHE A 220 26.05 10.03 -6.78
CA PHE A 220 25.57 9.56 -5.49
C PHE A 220 24.20 8.90 -5.61
N VAL A 221 23.24 9.58 -6.22
CA VAL A 221 21.87 9.04 -6.37
C VAL A 221 21.75 7.96 -7.45
N SER A 222 22.79 7.73 -8.25
CA SER A 222 22.89 6.60 -9.18
C SER A 222 23.68 5.43 -8.63
N GLY A 223 24.22 5.52 -7.41
CA GLY A 223 25.03 4.47 -6.78
C GLY A 223 26.46 4.32 -7.35
N ASN A 224 26.96 5.34 -8.05
CA ASN A 224 28.33 5.42 -8.57
C ASN A 224 29.30 6.13 -7.60
N LEU A 225 28.77 6.86 -6.62
CA LEU A 225 29.51 7.48 -5.52
C LEU A 225 28.89 7.04 -4.19
N VAL A 226 29.73 6.67 -3.23
CA VAL A 226 29.33 6.24 -1.90
C VAL A 226 29.97 7.18 -0.88
N LEU A 227 29.16 7.79 -0.01
CA LEU A 227 29.63 8.76 0.99
C LEU A 227 30.01 8.09 2.33
N GLY A 228 29.51 6.88 2.60
CA GLY A 228 29.73 6.18 3.86
C GLY A 228 29.37 4.70 3.77
N GLU A 229 29.02 4.08 4.89
CA GLU A 229 28.51 2.71 4.88
C GLU A 229 27.13 2.63 4.22
N THR A 230 26.90 1.55 3.48
CA THR A 230 25.65 1.28 2.76
C THR A 230 25.16 -0.12 3.11
N TRP A 231 23.85 -0.29 3.25
CA TRP A 231 23.28 -1.51 3.82
C TRP A 231 21.97 -1.95 3.14
N ALA A 232 21.64 -3.22 3.34
CA ALA A 232 20.35 -3.82 2.99
C ALA A 232 19.84 -4.61 4.20
N THR A 233 18.53 -4.64 4.40
CA THR A 233 17.94 -5.25 5.60
C THR A 233 17.12 -6.50 5.26
N PRO A 234 17.09 -7.51 6.16
CA PRO A 234 16.18 -8.64 6.06
C PRO A 234 14.81 -8.29 6.68
N TYR A 235 13.74 -8.86 6.14
CA TYR A 235 12.41 -8.79 6.73
C TYR A 235 11.59 -10.03 6.37
N ALA A 236 10.51 -10.27 7.11
CA ALA A 236 9.59 -11.38 6.89
C ALA A 236 8.37 -10.97 6.06
N LEU A 237 7.81 -11.94 5.33
CA LEU A 237 6.56 -11.79 4.60
C LEU A 237 5.38 -12.27 5.45
N SER A 238 4.36 -11.42 5.57
CA SER A 238 3.03 -11.77 6.07
C SER A 238 1.97 -11.16 5.16
N ILE A 239 0.96 -11.95 4.79
CA ILE A 239 -0.13 -11.51 3.91
C ILE A 239 -1.44 -11.65 4.69
N MET A 240 -2.16 -10.55 4.87
CA MET A 240 -3.43 -10.50 5.63
C MET A 240 -3.33 -11.15 7.01
N GLY A 241 -2.25 -10.86 7.75
CA GLY A 241 -2.01 -11.41 9.09
C GLY A 241 -1.44 -12.84 9.11
N ASN A 242 -1.39 -13.53 7.99
CA ASN A 242 -0.84 -14.89 7.93
C ASN A 242 0.67 -14.86 7.70
N LYS A 243 1.43 -15.56 8.55
CA LYS A 243 2.89 -15.70 8.42
C LYS A 243 3.23 -16.63 7.25
N TYR A 244 4.06 -16.17 6.31
CA TYR A 244 4.55 -17.00 5.20
C TYR A 244 6.00 -17.42 5.45
N TYR A 245 6.27 -18.73 5.32
CA TYR A 245 7.60 -19.33 5.44
C TYR A 245 8.06 -19.97 4.12
N ASN A 246 7.13 -20.59 3.39
CA ASN A 246 7.43 -21.39 2.19
C ASN A 246 7.93 -20.56 1.00
N ASN A 247 7.63 -19.26 0.95
CA ASN A 247 8.08 -18.36 -0.11
C ASN A 247 9.50 -17.79 0.12
N CYS A 248 10.12 -18.11 1.26
CA CYS A 248 11.55 -17.89 1.49
C CYS A 248 12.33 -18.89 0.61
N PRO A 249 13.33 -18.47 -0.18
CA PRO A 249 14.14 -19.38 -1.00
C PRO A 249 14.78 -20.53 -0.22
N TYR A 250 14.94 -20.33 1.09
CA TYR A 250 15.58 -21.28 2.00
C TYR A 250 14.58 -22.05 2.86
N GLY A 251 13.27 -21.79 2.73
CA GLY A 251 12.21 -22.45 3.50
C GLY A 251 12.21 -22.17 5.01
N THR A 252 13.07 -21.27 5.50
CA THR A 252 13.21 -20.98 6.94
C THR A 252 12.33 -19.83 7.44
N GLY A 253 11.79 -19.02 6.53
CA GLY A 253 11.16 -17.73 6.86
C GLY A 253 12.12 -16.56 7.00
N ASP A 254 13.44 -16.78 6.94
CA ASP A 254 14.50 -15.76 7.11
C ASP A 254 15.00 -15.14 5.80
N GLY A 255 14.17 -15.09 4.74
CA GLY A 255 14.69 -14.86 3.38
C GLY A 255 13.83 -14.02 2.45
N TYR A 256 13.17 -13.00 2.99
CA TYR A 256 12.86 -11.79 2.21
C TYR A 256 13.97 -10.75 2.47
N GLY A 257 13.67 -9.46 2.39
CA GLY A 257 14.65 -8.39 2.53
C GLY A 257 14.76 -7.55 1.28
N ASP A 258 15.59 -6.52 1.38
CA ASP A 258 15.81 -5.53 0.33
C ASP A 258 16.54 -6.14 -0.88
N GLY A 259 15.80 -6.85 -1.75
CA GLY A 259 16.38 -7.61 -2.86
C GLY A 259 16.87 -6.79 -4.05
N ARG A 260 16.42 -5.53 -4.15
CA ARG A 260 16.82 -4.55 -5.18
C ARG A 260 16.85 -3.14 -4.63
N ALA A 261 16.92 -3.01 -3.31
CA ALA A 261 16.97 -1.74 -2.62
C ALA A 261 18.24 -1.72 -1.77
N ILE A 262 18.89 -0.57 -1.66
CA ILE A 262 20.11 -0.40 -0.85
C ILE A 262 20.01 0.97 -0.19
N SER A 263 20.08 1.00 1.14
CA SER A 263 20.16 2.24 1.90
C SER A 263 21.58 2.78 1.79
N ILE A 264 21.69 4.05 1.38
CA ILE A 264 22.99 4.66 0.99
C ILE A 264 23.47 5.74 1.95
N ALA A 265 22.57 6.32 2.73
CA ALA A 265 22.87 7.36 3.69
C ALA A 265 21.66 7.59 4.60
N GLU A 266 21.93 8.06 5.81
CA GLU A 266 20.97 8.83 6.58
C GLU A 266 21.59 10.16 6.99
N PHE A 267 20.84 11.25 6.82
CA PHE A 267 21.21 12.57 7.31
C PHE A 267 19.95 13.42 7.44
N ASN A 268 20.00 14.44 8.30
CA ASN A 268 18.86 15.33 8.57
C ASN A 268 17.56 14.59 8.92
N GLY A 269 17.68 13.48 9.66
CA GLY A 269 16.55 12.65 10.08
C GLY A 269 15.90 11.83 8.96
N GLN A 270 16.48 11.81 7.75
CA GLN A 270 15.98 11.06 6.60
C GLN A 270 16.93 9.92 6.23
N GLU A 271 16.37 8.77 5.88
CA GLU A 271 17.05 7.64 5.26
C GLU A 271 16.85 7.70 3.74
N LEU A 272 17.93 7.48 2.99
CA LEU A 272 17.95 7.46 1.53
C LEU A 272 18.17 6.03 1.03
N GLN A 273 17.31 5.57 0.13
CA GLN A 273 17.36 4.21 -0.38
C GLN A 273 17.26 4.15 -1.91
N LEU A 274 18.23 3.52 -2.58
CA LEU A 274 18.25 3.34 -4.03
C LEU A 274 17.46 2.10 -4.45
N LYS A 275 16.32 2.30 -5.12
CA LYS A 275 15.56 1.20 -5.76
C LYS A 275 16.12 0.96 -7.17
N GLY A 276 16.67 -0.23 -7.41
CA GLY A 276 17.44 -0.57 -8.61
C GLY A 276 18.96 -0.46 -8.44
N GLY A 277 19.43 -0.24 -7.20
CA GLY A 277 20.84 -0.05 -6.85
C GLY A 277 21.72 -1.31 -6.98
N GLY A 278 21.21 -2.43 -7.49
CA GLY A 278 21.95 -3.67 -7.70
C GLY A 278 21.46 -4.81 -6.81
N ARG A 279 22.16 -5.95 -6.92
CA ARG A 279 21.82 -7.18 -6.17
C ARG A 279 22.31 -7.10 -4.73
N THR A 280 21.55 -7.74 -3.85
CA THR A 280 21.86 -7.97 -2.44
C THR A 280 21.70 -9.47 -2.13
N PRO A 281 22.00 -9.95 -0.91
CA PRO A 281 21.71 -11.34 -0.53
C PRO A 281 20.22 -11.70 -0.65
N PHE A 282 19.36 -10.68 -0.63
CA PHE A 282 17.90 -10.80 -0.66
C PHE A 282 17.32 -10.74 -2.08
N ALA A 283 18.13 -10.71 -3.13
CA ALA A 283 17.67 -10.60 -4.51
C ALA A 283 16.88 -11.83 -5.03
N ARG A 284 16.95 -12.98 -4.33
CA ARG A 284 16.18 -14.21 -4.63
C ARG A 284 16.30 -14.70 -6.10
N GLY A 285 17.43 -14.42 -6.74
CA GLY A 285 17.69 -14.76 -8.14
C GLY A 285 17.29 -13.69 -9.16
N ALA A 286 16.71 -12.57 -8.72
CA ALA A 286 16.50 -11.40 -9.57
C ALA A 286 17.81 -10.63 -9.83
N ASP A 287 17.77 -9.73 -10.80
CA ASP A 287 18.91 -8.95 -11.27
C ASP A 287 19.25 -7.72 -10.40
N GLY A 288 18.40 -7.37 -9.42
CA GLY A 288 18.61 -6.19 -8.58
C GLY A 288 18.34 -4.85 -9.28
N ARG A 289 17.79 -4.87 -10.51
CA ARG A 289 17.54 -3.68 -11.33
C ARG A 289 16.06 -3.27 -11.35
N ALA A 290 15.83 -1.97 -11.45
CA ALA A 290 14.55 -1.38 -11.81
C ALA A 290 14.63 -0.82 -13.25
N VAL A 291 13.46 -0.65 -13.88
CA VAL A 291 13.35 -0.13 -15.25
C VAL A 291 12.69 1.24 -15.26
N LEU A 292 12.98 2.05 -16.28
CA LEU A 292 12.51 3.43 -16.40
C LEU A 292 11.00 3.58 -16.12
N ARG A 293 10.16 2.73 -16.72
CA ARG A 293 8.71 2.75 -16.48
C ARG A 293 8.34 2.58 -15.01
N SER A 294 8.91 1.58 -14.32
CA SER A 294 8.65 1.36 -12.89
C SER A 294 9.18 2.49 -12.02
N SER A 295 10.31 3.10 -12.41
CA SER A 295 10.94 4.18 -11.67
C SER A 295 10.21 5.52 -11.85
N ILE A 296 9.66 5.80 -13.04
CA ILE A 296 8.74 6.93 -13.29
C ILE A 296 7.48 6.80 -12.42
N ARG A 297 6.88 5.61 -12.41
CA ARG A 297 5.70 5.32 -11.57
C ARG A 297 5.98 5.55 -10.09
N GLU A 298 7.09 5.01 -9.57
CA GLU A 298 7.48 5.21 -8.17
C GLU A 298 7.68 6.68 -7.85
N PHE A 299 8.43 7.41 -8.69
CA PHE A 299 8.72 8.82 -8.46
C PHE A 299 7.44 9.67 -8.43
N LEU A 300 6.64 9.61 -9.50
CA LEU A 300 5.43 10.42 -9.62
C LEU A 300 4.39 10.04 -8.57
N ALA A 301 4.20 8.76 -8.26
CA ALA A 301 3.21 8.36 -7.27
C ALA A 301 3.62 8.73 -5.84
N SER A 302 4.91 8.66 -5.51
CA SER A 302 5.44 9.13 -4.23
C SER A 302 5.12 10.62 -4.03
N GLU A 303 5.46 11.45 -5.02
CA GLU A 303 5.25 12.89 -4.92
C GLU A 303 3.75 13.25 -5.02
N ALA A 304 2.96 12.56 -5.84
CA ALA A 304 1.52 12.80 -5.95
C ALA A 304 0.82 12.54 -4.61
N MET A 305 1.17 11.44 -3.94
CA MET A 305 0.60 11.11 -2.63
C MET A 305 0.98 12.15 -1.58
N HIS A 306 2.19 12.71 -1.63
CA HIS A 306 2.59 13.81 -0.75
C HIS A 306 1.72 15.05 -0.95
N TRP A 307 1.56 15.53 -2.19
CA TRP A 307 0.74 16.71 -2.49
C TRP A 307 -0.76 16.48 -2.31
N LEU A 308 -1.20 15.23 -2.39
CA LEU A 308 -2.55 14.83 -1.99
C LEU A 308 -2.74 14.83 -0.46
N GLY A 309 -1.69 15.04 0.34
CA GLY A 309 -1.76 14.99 1.80
C GLY A 309 -1.94 13.56 2.33
N VAL A 310 -1.38 12.57 1.64
CA VAL A 310 -1.32 11.18 2.11
C VAL A 310 0.09 10.90 2.66
N PRO A 311 0.22 10.37 3.89
CA PRO A 311 1.51 9.95 4.41
C PRO A 311 2.22 8.97 3.47
N THR A 312 3.44 9.30 3.05
CA THR A 312 4.18 8.53 2.04
C THR A 312 5.68 8.70 2.13
N THR A 313 6.44 7.71 1.64
CA THR A 313 7.84 7.89 1.25
C THR A 313 7.95 8.90 0.10
N ARG A 314 9.00 9.70 0.09
CA ARG A 314 9.26 10.71 -0.94
C ARG A 314 10.26 10.19 -1.97
N ALA A 315 10.32 10.85 -3.14
CA ALA A 315 11.28 10.52 -4.19
C ALA A 315 12.22 11.71 -4.45
N LEU A 316 13.51 11.54 -4.14
CA LEU A 316 14.52 12.58 -4.37
C LEU A 316 14.87 12.70 -5.85
N SER A 317 15.10 11.57 -6.52
CA SER A 317 15.58 11.56 -7.89
C SER A 317 15.15 10.33 -8.67
N LEU A 318 15.12 10.51 -9.99
CA LEU A 318 14.97 9.48 -11.00
C LEU A 318 16.16 9.57 -11.96
N VAL A 319 16.99 8.54 -12.00
CA VAL A 319 18.15 8.47 -12.89
C VAL A 319 17.98 7.30 -13.86
N VAL A 320 18.22 7.54 -15.14
CA VAL A 320 18.18 6.50 -16.19
C VAL A 320 19.60 6.17 -16.67
N SER A 321 19.81 4.93 -17.09
CA SER A 321 21.01 4.53 -17.81
C SER A 321 20.85 4.91 -19.28
N GLU A 322 21.39 6.06 -19.67
CA GLU A 322 21.25 6.58 -21.03
C GLU A 322 22.16 5.83 -22.01
N GLU A 323 21.56 5.27 -23.08
CA GLU A 323 22.25 4.42 -24.05
C GLU A 323 23.11 3.31 -23.41
N GLY A 324 22.70 2.86 -22.22
CA GLY A 324 23.50 2.03 -21.33
C GLY A 324 22.87 0.66 -21.05
N GLU A 325 22.71 0.35 -19.77
CA GLU A 325 22.23 -0.94 -19.31
C GLU A 325 20.71 -1.08 -19.54
N THR A 326 20.30 -2.20 -20.14
CA THR A 326 18.90 -2.56 -20.37
C THR A 326 18.60 -3.94 -19.81
N VAL A 327 17.35 -4.18 -19.40
CA VAL A 327 16.91 -5.48 -18.90
C VAL A 327 15.57 -5.88 -19.49
N ASN A 328 15.34 -7.19 -19.60
CA ASN A 328 14.07 -7.73 -20.08
C ASN A 328 13.06 -7.79 -18.93
N ARG A 329 11.82 -7.36 -19.19
CA ARG A 329 10.69 -7.42 -18.26
C ARG A 329 9.43 -7.96 -18.94
N PRO A 330 8.57 -8.70 -18.22
CA PRO A 330 7.25 -9.07 -18.72
C PRO A 330 6.38 -7.82 -18.94
N TRP A 331 5.60 -7.82 -20.02
CA TRP A 331 4.65 -6.77 -20.35
C TRP A 331 3.46 -7.29 -21.19
N TYR A 332 2.55 -6.39 -21.52
CA TYR A 332 1.30 -6.67 -22.23
C TYR A 332 1.40 -6.30 -23.71
N SER A 333 0.93 -7.20 -24.57
CA SER A 333 0.69 -6.91 -25.99
C SER A 333 -0.52 -5.98 -26.16
N ASN A 334 -0.65 -5.37 -27.35
CA ASN A 334 -1.73 -4.41 -27.61
C ASN A 334 -3.13 -5.06 -27.65
N ASP A 335 -3.19 -6.37 -27.91
CA ASP A 335 -4.38 -7.23 -27.91
C ASP A 335 -4.69 -7.84 -26.54
N ALA A 336 -3.84 -7.60 -25.52
CA ALA A 336 -4.14 -8.01 -24.15
C ALA A 336 -5.25 -7.10 -23.59
N THR A 337 -6.51 -7.48 -23.82
CA THR A 337 -7.69 -6.74 -23.35
C THR A 337 -8.67 -7.67 -22.64
N MET A 338 -9.32 -7.17 -21.59
CA MET A 338 -10.44 -7.86 -20.95
C MET A 338 -11.58 -8.05 -21.97
N GLN A 339 -12.11 -9.27 -22.06
CA GLN A 339 -13.24 -9.59 -22.94
C GLN A 339 -14.55 -9.37 -22.18
N VAL A 340 -14.98 -8.10 -22.10
CA VAL A 340 -16.18 -7.71 -21.37
C VAL A 340 -17.36 -7.55 -22.34
N PRO A 341 -18.43 -8.36 -22.23
CA PRO A 341 -19.60 -8.24 -23.08
C PRO A 341 -20.37 -6.94 -22.78
N THR A 342 -21.06 -6.40 -23.80
CA THR A 342 -21.98 -5.26 -23.65
C THR A 342 -23.33 -5.72 -23.11
N MET A 343 -24.16 -4.79 -22.64
CA MET A 343 -25.54 -5.09 -22.19
C MET A 343 -26.40 -5.75 -23.27
N ASP A 344 -26.11 -5.46 -24.55
CA ASP A 344 -26.81 -6.03 -25.71
C ASP A 344 -26.17 -7.32 -26.26
N ASP A 345 -25.19 -7.91 -25.56
CA ASP A 345 -24.53 -9.13 -26.02
C ASP A 345 -25.56 -10.28 -26.15
N PRO A 346 -25.67 -10.94 -27.33
CA PRO A 346 -26.66 -11.99 -27.55
C PRO A 346 -26.57 -13.15 -26.55
N ARG A 347 -25.38 -13.42 -26.00
CA ARG A 347 -25.16 -14.45 -24.97
C ARG A 347 -25.81 -14.08 -23.64
N LEU A 348 -26.10 -12.80 -23.42
CA LEU A 348 -26.72 -12.27 -22.22
C LEU A 348 -28.23 -12.03 -22.37
N ALA A 349 -28.82 -12.31 -23.54
CA ALA A 349 -30.20 -11.99 -23.86
C ALA A 349 -31.26 -12.64 -22.93
N THR A 350 -30.92 -13.75 -22.29
CA THR A 350 -31.83 -14.49 -21.38
C THR A 350 -31.84 -13.96 -19.95
N TYR A 351 -30.93 -13.04 -19.60
CA TYR A 351 -30.77 -12.51 -18.25
C TYR A 351 -31.53 -11.18 -18.10
N SER A 352 -32.02 -10.88 -16.89
CA SER A 352 -32.54 -9.54 -16.59
C SER A 352 -31.41 -8.51 -16.65
N ASP A 353 -31.71 -7.24 -16.88
CA ASP A 353 -30.66 -6.20 -16.96
C ASP A 353 -29.83 -6.09 -15.67
N GLU A 354 -30.43 -6.37 -14.51
CA GLU A 354 -29.70 -6.47 -13.24
C GLU A 354 -28.69 -7.63 -13.26
N GLN A 355 -29.11 -8.82 -13.70
CA GLN A 355 -28.23 -9.98 -13.84
C GLN A 355 -27.13 -9.76 -14.89
N LYS A 356 -27.44 -9.10 -16.01
CA LYS A 356 -26.45 -8.74 -17.03
C LYS A 356 -25.38 -7.83 -16.45
N ARG A 357 -25.77 -6.78 -15.72
CA ARG A 357 -24.84 -5.87 -15.04
C ARG A 357 -23.94 -6.62 -14.05
N GLU A 358 -24.50 -7.53 -13.26
CA GLU A 358 -23.71 -8.34 -12.32
C GLU A 358 -22.70 -9.25 -13.03
N ILE A 359 -23.11 -9.92 -14.11
CA ILE A 359 -22.23 -10.78 -14.93
C ILE A 359 -21.10 -9.96 -15.54
N ILE A 360 -21.43 -8.82 -16.16
CA ILE A 360 -20.45 -7.89 -16.76
C ILE A 360 -19.47 -7.40 -15.72
N GLN A 361 -19.95 -7.01 -14.54
CA GLN A 361 -19.11 -6.56 -13.43
C GLN A 361 -18.16 -7.64 -12.94
N ARG A 362 -18.60 -8.91 -12.87
CA ARG A 362 -17.70 -10.03 -12.54
C ARG A 362 -16.64 -10.27 -13.62
N LEU A 363 -17.01 -10.15 -14.90
CA LEU A 363 -16.06 -10.32 -16.02
C LEU A 363 -15.03 -9.20 -16.08
N ARG A 364 -15.37 -7.97 -15.66
CA ARG A 364 -14.42 -6.86 -15.49
C ARG A 364 -13.34 -7.13 -14.43
N ASN A 365 -13.49 -8.15 -13.60
CA ASN A 365 -12.48 -8.56 -12.63
C ASN A 365 -11.58 -9.69 -13.14
N GLN A 366 -11.82 -10.25 -14.34
CA GLN A 366 -10.96 -11.27 -14.94
C GLN A 366 -9.74 -10.61 -15.59
N LYS A 367 -8.62 -10.67 -14.89
CA LYS A 367 -7.33 -10.12 -15.31
C LYS A 367 -6.43 -11.23 -15.87
N SER A 368 -5.53 -10.86 -16.77
CA SER A 368 -4.53 -11.79 -17.32
C SER A 368 -3.11 -11.35 -16.95
N ASP A 369 -2.21 -12.33 -16.91
CA ASP A 369 -0.79 -12.07 -16.70
C ASP A 369 -0.13 -11.53 -18.00
N PRO A 370 1.02 -10.85 -17.89
CA PRO A 370 1.78 -10.38 -19.04
C PRO A 370 2.08 -11.50 -20.04
N ASN A 371 1.99 -11.19 -21.33
CA ASN A 371 2.09 -12.17 -22.42
C ASN A 371 3.25 -11.92 -23.40
N LYS A 372 4.07 -10.90 -23.16
CA LYS A 372 5.30 -10.65 -23.93
C LYS A 372 6.46 -10.22 -23.03
N MET A 373 7.68 -10.33 -23.53
CA MET A 373 8.85 -9.71 -22.92
C MET A 373 9.21 -8.45 -23.69
N ILE A 374 9.57 -7.38 -22.99
CA ILE A 374 10.11 -6.15 -23.56
C ILE A 374 11.47 -5.83 -22.94
N THR A 375 12.34 -5.20 -23.72
CA THR A 375 13.61 -4.67 -23.24
C THR A 375 13.42 -3.21 -22.84
N GLU A 376 13.79 -2.87 -21.61
CA GLU A 376 13.63 -1.53 -21.07
C GLU A 376 14.96 -1.03 -20.49
N PRO A 377 15.25 0.28 -20.56
CA PRO A 377 16.43 0.87 -19.93
C PRO A 377 16.34 0.76 -18.41
N CYS A 378 17.48 0.44 -17.79
CA CYS A 378 17.62 0.44 -16.34
C CYS A 378 17.47 1.87 -15.80
N ALA A 379 16.83 1.98 -14.65
CA ALA A 379 16.70 3.24 -13.93
C ALA A 379 16.79 3.00 -12.42
N ILE A 380 17.14 4.07 -11.70
CA ILE A 380 17.21 4.10 -10.25
C ILE A 380 16.34 5.24 -9.74
N THR A 381 15.50 4.93 -8.76
CA THR A 381 14.78 5.94 -7.96
C THR A 381 15.42 6.02 -6.59
N CYS A 382 15.86 7.22 -6.18
CA CYS A 382 16.30 7.46 -4.82
C CYS A 382 15.10 7.82 -3.94
N ARG A 383 14.72 6.92 -3.05
CA ARG A 383 13.61 7.07 -2.11
C ARG A 383 14.10 7.73 -0.83
N VAL A 384 13.23 8.50 -0.18
CA VAL A 384 13.52 9.22 1.06
C VAL A 384 12.39 9.02 2.06
N ALA A 385 12.72 8.70 3.30
CA ALA A 385 11.76 8.61 4.40
C ALA A 385 12.45 8.82 5.75
N SER A 386 11.70 9.18 6.79
CA SER A 386 12.25 9.18 8.16
C SER A 386 12.77 7.80 8.58
N SER A 387 12.15 6.74 8.07
CA SER A 387 12.55 5.36 8.28
C SER A 387 11.99 4.46 7.19
N PHE A 388 12.74 3.42 6.82
CA PHE A 388 12.21 2.28 6.07
C PHE A 388 11.93 1.07 6.97
N THR A 389 11.77 1.26 8.29
CA THR A 389 11.34 0.20 9.21
C THR A 389 9.93 -0.28 8.89
N ARG A 390 9.80 -1.59 8.70
CA ARG A 390 8.58 -2.29 8.23
C ARG A 390 8.03 -3.15 9.35
N VAL A 391 6.73 -3.42 9.35
CA VAL A 391 6.15 -4.47 10.21
C VAL A 391 6.86 -5.80 9.98
N GLY A 392 7.20 -6.12 8.72
CA GLY A 392 7.98 -7.30 8.38
C GLY A 392 9.37 -7.39 9.04
N HIS A 393 9.99 -6.26 9.41
CA HIS A 393 11.27 -6.28 10.15
C HIS A 393 11.04 -6.79 11.58
N ILE A 394 10.10 -6.18 12.31
CA ILE A 394 9.80 -6.57 13.69
C ILE A 394 9.26 -8.01 13.74
N ASP A 395 8.42 -8.40 12.77
CA ASP A 395 7.92 -9.77 12.62
C ASP A 395 9.05 -10.79 12.41
N LEU A 396 10.08 -10.46 11.62
CA LEU A 396 11.23 -11.35 11.43
C LEU A 396 11.94 -11.64 12.76
N PHE A 397 12.31 -10.60 13.51
CA PHE A 397 13.04 -10.79 14.77
C PHE A 397 12.15 -11.45 15.84
N ALA A 398 10.85 -11.16 15.85
CA ALA A 398 9.91 -11.84 16.73
C ALA A 398 9.82 -13.34 16.43
N ARG A 399 9.78 -13.74 15.15
CA ARG A 399 9.79 -15.16 14.76
C ARG A 399 11.09 -15.86 15.18
N ARG A 400 12.24 -15.18 15.08
CA ARG A 400 13.54 -15.73 15.51
C ARG A 400 13.58 -15.92 17.02
N ALA A 401 13.19 -14.91 17.78
CA ALA A 401 13.12 -14.96 19.24
C ALA A 401 12.13 -16.03 19.75
N GLU A 402 10.95 -16.11 19.12
CA GLU A 402 9.94 -17.13 19.42
C GLU A 402 10.47 -18.55 19.16
N LYS A 403 11.06 -18.78 17.98
CA LYS A 403 11.68 -20.06 17.65
C LYS A 403 12.77 -20.44 18.64
N LYS A 404 13.64 -19.50 19.01
CA LYS A 404 14.73 -19.76 19.96
C LYS A 404 14.21 -20.08 21.36
N SER A 405 13.19 -19.37 21.82
CA SER A 405 12.52 -19.64 23.09
C SER A 405 11.91 -21.05 23.11
N MET A 406 11.26 -21.47 22.01
CA MET A 406 10.72 -22.83 21.88
C MET A 406 11.81 -23.92 21.91
N GLU A 407 12.95 -23.69 21.25
CA GLU A 407 14.11 -24.62 21.29
C GLU A 407 14.71 -24.75 22.70
N ASN A 408 14.59 -23.71 23.52
CA ASN A 408 15.12 -23.67 24.88
C ASN A 408 14.07 -23.97 25.97
N ALA A 409 12.81 -24.21 25.60
CA ALA A 409 11.70 -24.40 26.55
C ALA A 409 11.91 -25.59 27.50
N GLU A 410 12.71 -26.59 27.14
CA GLU A 410 13.08 -27.71 28.05
C GLU A 410 14.10 -27.29 29.14
N LYS A 411 14.71 -26.11 29.01
CA LYS A 411 15.77 -25.59 29.89
C LYS A 411 15.32 -24.39 30.72
N THR A 412 14.14 -23.85 30.47
CA THR A 412 13.63 -22.62 31.12
C THR A 412 12.19 -22.81 31.58
N ASP A 413 11.84 -22.37 32.79
CA ASP A 413 10.47 -22.41 33.32
C ASP A 413 9.55 -21.29 32.77
N SER A 414 10.05 -20.42 31.88
CA SER A 414 9.28 -19.32 31.28
C SER A 414 9.05 -19.53 29.78
N ARG A 415 7.93 -19.01 29.27
CA ARG A 415 7.60 -18.99 27.84
C ARG A 415 8.61 -18.21 26.99
N TYR A 416 9.30 -17.23 27.57
CA TYR A 416 10.18 -16.32 26.85
C TYR A 416 11.63 -16.49 27.32
N ASP A 417 12.54 -16.79 26.39
CA ASP A 417 13.98 -16.80 26.69
C ASP A 417 14.62 -15.45 26.31
N THR A 418 14.52 -14.52 27.26
CA THR A 418 15.01 -13.14 27.10
C THR A 418 16.53 -13.02 27.13
N SER A 419 17.25 -14.12 27.43
CA SER A 419 18.72 -14.13 27.50
C SER A 419 19.39 -14.34 26.13
N THR A 420 18.60 -14.65 25.10
CA THR A 420 19.09 -14.99 23.77
C THR A 420 19.47 -13.76 22.95
N MET A 421 20.39 -13.95 22.00
CA MET A 421 20.76 -12.91 21.03
C MET A 421 19.55 -12.52 20.18
N GLU A 422 18.73 -13.48 19.77
CA GLU A 422 17.53 -13.27 18.96
C GLU A 422 16.50 -12.39 19.67
N TRP A 423 16.33 -12.59 20.98
CA TRP A 423 15.49 -11.72 21.80
C TRP A 423 16.05 -10.29 21.87
N LYS A 424 17.38 -10.18 22.04
CA LYS A 424 18.03 -8.87 22.09
C LYS A 424 17.90 -8.10 20.77
N GLU A 425 18.03 -8.78 19.63
CA GLU A 425 17.78 -8.18 18.30
C GLU A 425 16.33 -7.68 18.17
N LEU A 426 15.35 -8.42 18.69
CA LEU A 426 13.95 -7.96 18.70
C LEU A 426 13.78 -6.66 19.52
N GLU A 427 14.35 -6.61 20.74
CA GLU A 427 14.29 -5.41 21.57
C GLU A 427 14.98 -4.21 20.92
N ASP A 428 16.17 -4.41 20.34
CA ASP A 428 16.93 -3.36 19.68
C ASP A 428 16.18 -2.83 18.44
N MET A 429 15.54 -3.72 17.67
CA MET A 429 14.68 -3.32 16.55
C MET A 429 13.45 -2.49 17.00
N ILE A 430 12.84 -2.82 18.14
CA ILE A 430 11.73 -2.05 18.73
C ILE A 430 12.23 -0.65 19.14
N TRP A 431 13.36 -0.58 19.85
CA TRP A 431 13.95 0.71 20.22
C TRP A 431 14.33 1.56 19.01
N HIS A 432 14.87 0.96 17.95
CA HIS A 432 15.16 1.65 16.71
C HIS A 432 13.89 2.18 16.03
N ALA A 433 12.80 1.39 16.02
CA ALA A 433 11.51 1.86 15.52
C ALA A 433 10.99 3.06 16.34
N CYS A 434 11.06 3.00 17.67
CA CYS A 434 10.73 4.15 18.53
C CYS A 434 11.59 5.37 18.20
N TYR A 435 12.91 5.21 18.06
CA TYR A 435 13.83 6.29 17.76
C TYR A 435 13.56 6.95 16.40
N ARG A 436 13.32 6.16 15.35
CA ARG A 436 13.20 6.67 13.98
C ARG A 436 11.83 7.23 13.64
N GLU A 437 10.77 6.71 14.26
CA GLU A 437 9.40 7.09 13.91
C GLU A 437 8.70 7.93 14.98
N TYR A 438 9.06 7.74 16.25
CA TYR A 438 8.34 8.32 17.38
C TYR A 438 9.30 8.78 18.48
N LYS A 439 10.39 9.47 18.10
CA LYS A 439 11.49 9.82 19.01
C LYS A 439 11.01 10.49 20.30
N GLU A 440 10.24 11.57 20.14
CA GLU A 440 9.77 12.40 21.26
C GLU A 440 8.71 11.71 22.12
N ASP A 441 7.90 10.83 21.50
CA ASP A 441 6.77 10.17 22.16
C ASP A 441 7.15 8.84 22.83
N ALA A 442 7.99 8.03 22.17
CA ALA A 442 8.22 6.62 22.50
C ALA A 442 9.68 6.27 22.81
N TYR A 443 10.65 7.11 22.44
CA TYR A 443 12.08 6.84 22.69
C TYR A 443 12.62 7.70 23.84
N ASP A 444 12.65 9.01 23.68
CA ASP A 444 13.27 9.95 24.63
C ASP A 444 12.71 9.84 26.05
N PRO A 445 11.38 9.67 26.27
CA PRO A 445 10.85 9.56 27.63
C PRO A 445 11.21 8.26 28.37
N TYR A 446 11.66 7.22 27.67
CA TYR A 446 11.72 5.85 28.21
C TYR A 446 13.07 5.15 28.02
N PHE A 447 13.91 5.63 27.11
CA PHE A 447 15.15 4.95 26.75
C PHE A 447 16.19 4.96 27.88
N GLU A 448 16.36 6.09 28.58
CA GLU A 448 17.34 6.23 29.67
C GLU A 448 17.08 5.24 30.81
N ASP A 449 15.80 5.11 31.20
CA ASP A 449 15.35 4.19 32.26
C ASP A 449 15.16 2.74 31.76
N LYS A 450 15.38 2.50 30.46
CA LYS A 450 15.15 1.21 29.78
C LYS A 450 13.72 0.69 29.95
N ASP A 451 12.74 1.59 30.01
CA ASP A 451 11.32 1.24 30.13
C ASP A 451 10.74 0.83 28.77
N ILE A 452 11.10 -0.38 28.33
CA ILE A 452 10.63 -0.95 27.05
C ILE A 452 9.12 -1.18 27.06
N VAL A 453 8.49 -1.36 28.22
CA VAL A 453 7.05 -1.57 28.36
C VAL A 453 6.30 -0.33 27.90
N SER A 454 6.66 0.84 28.42
CA SER A 454 6.02 2.10 28.03
C SER A 454 6.36 2.47 26.59
N ALA A 455 7.63 2.36 26.20
CA ALA A 455 8.07 2.64 24.82
C ALA A 455 7.33 1.80 23.78
N ALA A 456 7.26 0.48 23.98
CA ALA A 456 6.56 -0.44 23.08
C ALA A 456 5.04 -0.22 23.07
N THR A 457 4.45 0.18 24.20
CA THR A 457 3.02 0.52 24.27
C THR A 457 2.73 1.76 23.42
N VAL A 458 3.51 2.84 23.57
CA VAL A 458 3.35 4.07 22.78
C VAL A 458 3.62 3.82 21.30
N LEU A 459 4.63 2.99 20.97
CA LEU A 459 4.91 2.55 19.60
C LEU A 459 3.66 1.93 18.96
N LEU A 460 2.99 1.00 19.65
CA LEU A 460 1.79 0.35 19.15
C LEU A 460 0.62 1.34 18.98
N GLU A 461 0.39 2.22 19.95
CA GLU A 461 -0.67 3.23 19.88
C GLU A 461 -0.47 4.19 18.70
N LYS A 462 0.73 4.75 18.54
CA LYS A 462 1.05 5.67 17.45
C LYS A 462 1.06 4.97 16.09
N SER A 463 1.52 3.72 16.02
CA SER A 463 1.48 2.92 14.79
C SER A 463 0.04 2.64 14.35
N ALA A 464 -0.87 2.31 15.28
CA ALA A 464 -2.28 2.12 14.97
C ALA A 464 -2.89 3.38 14.36
N GLU A 465 -2.65 4.55 14.96
CA GLU A 465 -3.16 5.84 14.48
C GLU A 465 -2.62 6.20 13.10
N LYS A 466 -1.30 6.07 12.87
CA LYS A 466 -0.67 6.41 11.59
C LYS A 466 -1.08 5.45 10.47
N LEU A 467 -1.15 4.16 10.75
CA LEU A 467 -1.62 3.16 9.77
C LEU A 467 -3.08 3.37 9.41
N ALA A 468 -3.95 3.57 10.39
CA ALA A 468 -5.37 3.88 10.18
C ALA A 468 -5.56 5.16 9.36
N THR A 469 -4.80 6.21 9.66
CA THR A 469 -4.83 7.48 8.92
C THR A 469 -4.37 7.28 7.48
N MET A 470 -3.28 6.55 7.25
CA MET A 470 -2.76 6.27 5.91
C MET A 470 -3.79 5.55 5.04
N VAL A 471 -4.37 4.45 5.51
CA VAL A 471 -5.35 3.67 4.72
C VAL A 471 -6.67 4.41 4.53
N ALA A 472 -7.10 5.23 5.50
CA ALA A 472 -8.26 6.11 5.33
C ALA A 472 -7.99 7.18 4.26
N HIS A 473 -6.79 7.76 4.24
CA HIS A 473 -6.38 8.71 3.21
C HIS A 473 -6.25 8.05 1.82
N TRP A 474 -5.92 6.76 1.74
CA TRP A 474 -6.01 6.01 0.48
C TRP A 474 -7.44 5.99 -0.07
N LEU A 475 -8.42 5.67 0.78
CA LEU A 475 -9.84 5.75 0.38
C LEU A 475 -10.23 7.17 -0.03
N ARG A 476 -9.77 8.16 0.75
CA ARG A 476 -10.14 9.57 0.52
C ARG A 476 -9.83 10.04 -0.89
N VAL A 477 -8.64 9.69 -1.38
CA VAL A 477 -8.12 10.12 -2.70
C VAL A 477 -8.35 9.08 -3.80
N GLY A 478 -8.97 7.94 -3.47
CA GLY A 478 -9.21 6.87 -4.45
C GLY A 478 -7.95 6.09 -4.81
N PHE A 479 -7.01 5.86 -3.90
CA PHE A 479 -5.80 5.08 -4.15
C PHE A 479 -5.98 3.62 -3.71
N ALA A 480 -5.56 2.68 -4.55
CA ALA A 480 -5.43 1.26 -4.22
C ALA A 480 -3.95 0.83 -4.34
N GLN A 481 -3.34 0.42 -3.23
CA GLN A 481 -1.90 0.07 -3.17
C GLN A 481 -1.60 -1.24 -3.93
N GLY A 482 -2.53 -2.20 -3.87
CA GLY A 482 -2.51 -3.44 -4.66
C GLY A 482 -1.81 -4.64 -3.99
N ASN A 483 -0.71 -4.45 -3.27
CA ASN A 483 0.10 -5.52 -2.64
C ASN A 483 0.51 -5.13 -1.20
N PHE A 484 -0.48 -4.86 -0.35
CA PHE A 484 -0.26 -4.26 0.97
C PHE A 484 0.01 -5.31 2.05
N ASN A 485 1.10 -6.05 1.87
CA ASN A 485 1.61 -7.03 2.82
C ASN A 485 2.36 -6.34 3.99
N ALA A 486 2.66 -7.10 5.04
CA ALA A 486 3.40 -6.57 6.20
C ALA A 486 4.83 -6.10 5.87
N ASP A 487 5.47 -6.64 4.83
CA ASP A 487 6.75 -6.15 4.33
C ASP A 487 6.61 -4.82 3.56
N ASN A 488 5.42 -4.49 3.05
CA ASN A 488 5.12 -3.20 2.43
C ASN A 488 4.42 -2.22 3.40
N CYS A 489 4.39 -2.57 4.69
CA CYS A 489 3.74 -1.79 5.73
C CYS A 489 4.81 -1.15 6.63
N LEU A 490 5.05 0.16 6.47
CA LEU A 490 5.94 0.90 7.35
C LEU A 490 5.30 1.11 8.72
N VAL A 491 6.08 0.93 9.78
CA VAL A 491 5.59 1.09 11.17
C VAL A 491 5.10 2.52 11.40
N GLY A 492 5.76 3.51 10.81
CA GLY A 492 5.35 4.92 10.85
C GLY A 492 4.11 5.29 10.04
N GLY A 493 3.41 4.33 9.42
CA GLY A 493 2.20 4.56 8.63
C GLY A 493 2.41 5.49 7.43
N LYS A 494 3.38 5.14 6.57
CA LYS A 494 3.65 5.83 5.31
C LYS A 494 3.50 4.87 4.13
N THR A 495 2.89 5.34 3.06
CA THR A 495 2.75 4.59 1.81
C THR A 495 4.14 4.32 1.24
N MET A 496 4.39 3.09 0.78
CA MET A 496 5.64 2.73 0.12
C MET A 496 5.42 1.66 -0.96
N ASP A 497 6.47 1.42 -1.73
CA ASP A 497 6.56 0.37 -2.76
C ASP A 497 5.46 0.45 -3.81
N TYR A 498 5.58 1.45 -4.68
CA TYR A 498 4.65 1.75 -5.77
C TYR A 498 4.87 0.79 -6.96
N GLY A 499 4.46 -0.46 -6.77
CA GLY A 499 4.40 -1.47 -7.83
C GLY A 499 3.08 -1.39 -8.60
N PRO A 500 2.18 -2.37 -8.44
CA PRO A 500 0.91 -2.44 -9.16
C PRO A 500 -0.22 -1.65 -8.48
N PHE A 501 0.07 -0.41 -8.06
CA PHE A 501 -0.94 0.51 -7.52
C PHE A 501 -1.87 1.02 -8.63
N GLY A 502 -2.99 1.62 -8.24
CA GLY A 502 -3.79 2.44 -9.14
C GLY A 502 -4.70 3.41 -8.39
N PHE A 503 -4.96 4.57 -9.00
CA PHE A 503 -6.08 5.41 -8.61
C PHE A 503 -7.37 4.87 -9.23
N VAL A 504 -8.46 4.87 -8.46
CA VAL A 504 -9.77 4.36 -8.85
C VAL A 504 -10.29 5.19 -10.03
N ASP A 505 -10.51 4.49 -11.14
CA ASP A 505 -11.16 5.02 -12.33
C ASP A 505 -12.68 4.84 -12.16
N GLU A 506 -13.27 3.83 -12.82
CA GLU A 506 -14.62 3.36 -12.53
C GLU A 506 -14.67 2.72 -11.14
N TYR A 507 -15.58 3.22 -10.30
CA TYR A 507 -15.72 2.79 -8.92
C TYR A 507 -16.18 1.34 -8.83
N THR A 508 -15.38 0.54 -8.13
CA THR A 508 -15.78 -0.77 -7.61
C THR A 508 -15.18 -0.93 -6.22
N PRO A 509 -15.91 -1.54 -5.27
CA PRO A 509 -15.40 -1.73 -3.91
C PRO A 509 -14.16 -2.62 -3.87
N LEU A 510 -13.98 -3.48 -4.89
CA LEU A 510 -12.85 -4.40 -5.03
C LEU A 510 -11.84 -3.94 -6.09
N PHE A 511 -11.86 -2.65 -6.46
CA PHE A 511 -10.92 -2.11 -7.44
C PHE A 511 -9.47 -2.38 -6.99
N ALA A 512 -8.68 -2.94 -7.90
CA ALA A 512 -7.24 -3.14 -7.74
C ALA A 512 -6.63 -3.33 -9.13
N LYS A 513 -5.40 -2.84 -9.36
CA LYS A 513 -4.71 -3.06 -10.65
C LYS A 513 -3.96 -4.39 -10.68
N TRP A 514 -3.39 -4.83 -9.56
CA TRP A 514 -2.64 -6.09 -9.52
C TRP A 514 -3.53 -7.30 -9.83
N THR A 515 -3.03 -8.23 -10.64
CA THR A 515 -3.71 -9.50 -10.93
C THR A 515 -3.78 -10.39 -9.69
N GLY A 516 -2.79 -10.30 -8.81
CA GLY A 516 -2.70 -11.08 -7.56
C GLY A 516 -3.46 -10.50 -6.35
N SER A 517 -4.06 -9.32 -6.43
CA SER A 517 -4.69 -8.66 -5.26
C SER A 517 -5.82 -9.45 -4.62
N GLY A 518 -6.45 -10.35 -5.37
CA GLY A 518 -7.71 -10.99 -4.98
C GLY A 518 -8.74 -9.98 -4.49
N GLU A 519 -9.59 -10.41 -3.54
CA GLU A 519 -10.52 -9.51 -2.84
C GLU A 519 -9.84 -8.80 -1.66
N HIS A 520 -8.73 -9.33 -1.16
CA HIS A 520 -8.14 -8.90 0.10
C HIS A 520 -7.40 -7.55 0.01
N PHE A 521 -6.87 -7.17 -1.16
CA PHE A 521 -6.32 -5.83 -1.40
C PHE A 521 -7.22 -4.95 -2.29
N GLY A 522 -8.52 -5.28 -2.38
CA GLY A 522 -9.51 -4.44 -3.04
C GLY A 522 -9.64 -3.07 -2.35
N PHE A 523 -10.00 -2.04 -3.13
CA PHE A 523 -10.03 -0.65 -2.71
C PHE A 523 -10.66 -0.41 -1.33
N LEU A 524 -11.92 -0.80 -1.11
CA LEU A 524 -12.61 -0.61 0.18
C LEU A 524 -12.15 -1.58 1.28
N ASN A 525 -11.38 -2.61 0.96
CA ASN A 525 -10.85 -3.56 1.95
C ASN A 525 -9.49 -3.15 2.53
N GLN A 526 -8.89 -2.06 2.03
CA GLN A 526 -7.59 -1.58 2.50
C GLN A 526 -7.51 -1.27 4.01
N PRO A 527 -8.56 -0.73 4.67
CA PRO A 527 -8.56 -0.61 6.13
C PRO A 527 -8.44 -1.96 6.86
N ASN A 528 -9.12 -2.99 6.37
CA ASN A 528 -9.01 -4.34 6.93
C ASN A 528 -7.61 -4.94 6.69
N ALA A 529 -7.01 -4.69 5.52
CA ALA A 529 -5.64 -5.09 5.23
C ALA A 529 -4.64 -4.37 6.16
N GLY A 530 -4.81 -3.07 6.39
CA GLY A 530 -4.02 -2.29 7.33
C GLY A 530 -4.14 -2.78 8.77
N PHE A 531 -5.37 -3.10 9.20
CA PHE A 531 -5.61 -3.68 10.52
C PHE A 531 -4.99 -5.07 10.65
N ALA A 532 -5.03 -5.90 9.60
CA ALA A 532 -4.37 -7.20 9.59
C ALA A 532 -2.83 -7.08 9.68
N ASN A 533 -2.24 -6.09 9.03
CA ASN A 533 -0.81 -5.79 9.16
C ASN A 533 -0.47 -5.25 10.56
N TYR A 534 -1.31 -4.39 11.13
CA TYR A 534 -1.16 -3.94 12.52
C TYR A 534 -1.23 -5.11 13.51
N ASN A 535 -2.11 -6.08 13.27
CA ASN A 535 -2.17 -7.30 14.09
C ASN A 535 -0.86 -8.09 14.07
N VAL A 536 -0.15 -8.13 12.93
CA VAL A 536 1.20 -8.72 12.87
C VAL A 536 2.15 -7.94 13.77
N LEU A 537 2.19 -6.61 13.66
CA LEU A 537 3.02 -5.76 14.50
C LEU A 537 2.74 -5.98 16.00
N ALA A 538 1.48 -5.91 16.41
CA ALA A 538 1.06 -6.13 17.79
C ALA A 538 1.47 -7.53 18.28
N SER A 539 1.23 -8.57 17.48
CA SER A 539 1.61 -9.95 17.82
C SER A 539 3.12 -10.14 17.95
N SER A 540 3.93 -9.31 17.29
CA SER A 540 5.39 -9.33 17.39
C SER A 540 5.93 -8.55 18.59
N VAL A 541 5.25 -7.48 19.03
CA VAL A 541 5.70 -6.59 20.10
C VAL A 541 5.14 -6.99 21.47
N VAL A 542 3.90 -7.46 21.55
CA VAL A 542 3.24 -7.86 22.79
C VAL A 542 4.04 -8.89 23.61
N PRO A 543 4.70 -9.90 23.03
CA PRO A 543 5.57 -10.81 23.78
C PRO A 543 6.65 -10.10 24.59
N VAL A 544 7.22 -9.00 24.08
CA VAL A 544 8.24 -8.22 24.78
C VAL A 544 7.66 -7.51 26.01
N ILE A 545 6.47 -6.92 25.85
CA ILE A 545 5.74 -6.29 26.97
C ILE A 545 5.35 -7.35 28.01
N ALA A 546 4.89 -8.51 27.57
CA ALA A 546 4.47 -9.61 28.43
C ALA A 546 5.65 -10.16 29.24
N ALA A 547 6.77 -10.45 28.58
CA ALA A 547 7.99 -10.90 29.24
C ALA A 547 8.50 -9.90 30.28
N ALA A 548 8.54 -8.61 29.93
CA ALA A 548 8.99 -7.55 30.85
C ALA A 548 8.07 -7.38 32.08
N LYS A 549 6.78 -7.74 31.96
CA LYS A 549 5.81 -7.73 33.06
C LYS A 549 5.73 -9.06 33.83
N GLY A 550 6.42 -10.11 33.38
CA GLY A 550 6.25 -11.47 33.93
C GLY A 550 4.88 -12.08 33.64
N GLU A 551 4.23 -11.67 32.55
CA GLU A 551 2.93 -12.18 32.11
C GLU A 551 3.13 -13.32 31.10
N GLU A 552 2.69 -14.53 31.45
CA GLU A 552 2.83 -15.74 30.63
C GLU A 552 1.75 -15.83 29.52
N ASN A 553 0.60 -15.16 29.73
CA ASN A 553 -0.46 -15.07 28.74
C ASN A 553 -0.46 -13.72 28.01
N PRO A 554 0.12 -13.62 26.79
CA PRO A 554 0.21 -12.37 26.04
C PRO A 554 -1.16 -11.77 25.68
N ASP A 555 -2.23 -12.57 25.66
CA ASP A 555 -3.58 -12.09 25.35
C ASP A 555 -4.09 -11.07 26.37
N VAL A 556 -3.62 -11.13 27.62
CA VAL A 556 -3.95 -10.16 28.69
C VAL A 556 -3.56 -8.74 28.28
N ILE A 557 -2.48 -8.60 27.52
CA ILE A 557 -1.98 -7.32 27.00
C ILE A 557 -2.49 -7.08 25.58
N GLY A 558 -2.49 -8.11 24.73
CA GLY A 558 -2.80 -8.00 23.32
C GLY A 558 -4.26 -7.68 23.02
N GLN A 559 -5.23 -8.30 23.71
CA GLN A 559 -6.66 -8.11 23.40
C GLN A 559 -7.12 -6.65 23.54
N PRO A 560 -6.83 -5.93 24.65
CA PRO A 560 -7.21 -4.52 24.78
C PRO A 560 -6.56 -3.61 23.72
N ILE A 561 -5.31 -3.91 23.32
CA ILE A 561 -4.59 -3.16 22.27
C ILE A 561 -5.29 -3.34 20.92
N MET A 562 -5.69 -4.57 20.59
CA MET A 562 -6.37 -4.87 19.33
C MET A 562 -7.78 -4.28 19.28
N GLU A 563 -8.53 -4.32 20.38
CA GLU A 563 -9.87 -3.71 20.47
C GLU A 563 -9.80 -2.19 20.24
N ARG A 564 -8.85 -1.51 20.89
CA ARG A 564 -8.62 -0.07 20.70
C ARG A 564 -8.23 0.24 19.27
N ALA A 565 -7.29 -0.49 18.70
CA ALA A 565 -6.87 -0.28 17.31
C ALA A 565 -8.03 -0.48 16.32
N GLN A 566 -8.90 -1.47 16.53
CA GLN A 566 -10.08 -1.67 15.68
C GLN A 566 -11.02 -0.45 15.72
N GLY A 567 -11.18 0.17 16.89
CA GLY A 567 -11.90 1.45 17.03
C GLY A 567 -11.25 2.57 16.21
N VAL A 568 -9.93 2.71 16.29
CA VAL A 568 -9.15 3.74 15.56
C VAL A 568 -9.27 3.58 14.04
N PHE A 569 -9.12 2.36 13.50
CA PHE A 569 -9.25 2.10 12.06
C PHE A 569 -10.65 2.43 11.53
N ARG A 570 -11.71 2.07 12.28
CA ARG A 570 -13.09 2.43 11.93
C ARG A 570 -13.28 3.94 11.93
N ALA A 571 -12.97 4.60 13.05
CA ALA A 571 -13.13 6.04 13.19
C ALA A 571 -12.42 6.84 12.08
N LYS A 572 -11.19 6.46 11.71
CA LYS A 572 -10.46 7.13 10.63
C LYS A 572 -11.07 6.88 9.24
N THR A 573 -11.61 5.70 9.01
CA THR A 573 -12.29 5.38 7.75
C THR A 573 -13.58 6.19 7.60
N ASP A 574 -14.38 6.26 8.67
CA ASP A 574 -15.64 7.00 8.70
C ASP A 574 -15.38 8.51 8.54
N GLU A 575 -14.39 9.05 9.27
CA GLU A 575 -13.89 10.43 9.13
C GLU A 575 -13.59 10.79 7.66
N ALA A 576 -12.91 9.91 6.92
CA ALA A 576 -12.55 10.16 5.52
C ALA A 576 -13.76 10.32 4.60
N PHE A 577 -14.87 9.63 4.84
CA PHE A 577 -16.09 9.77 4.03
C PHE A 577 -16.93 10.97 4.46
N ARG A 578 -17.02 11.26 5.76
CA ARG A 578 -17.71 12.45 6.29
C ARG A 578 -17.15 13.74 5.68
N VAL A 579 -15.83 13.92 5.71
CA VAL A 579 -15.21 15.14 5.18
C VAL A 579 -15.40 15.27 3.67
N LYS A 580 -15.38 14.17 2.92
CA LYS A 580 -15.62 14.19 1.45
C LYS A 580 -17.03 14.63 1.07
N LEU A 581 -17.99 14.32 1.94
CA LEU A 581 -19.39 14.75 1.84
C LEU A 581 -19.61 16.18 2.36
N GLY A 582 -18.58 16.81 2.93
CA GLY A 582 -18.63 18.18 3.43
C GLY A 582 -19.12 18.31 4.88
N PHE A 583 -19.17 17.21 5.63
CA PHE A 583 -19.44 17.23 7.06
C PHE A 583 -18.16 17.51 7.87
N ASP A 584 -18.33 17.98 9.10
CA ASP A 584 -17.24 17.91 10.09
C ASP A 584 -16.84 16.44 10.34
N LYS A 585 -15.56 16.22 10.65
CA LYS A 585 -15.01 14.87 10.93
C LYS A 585 -15.77 14.14 12.04
N ASP A 586 -16.35 14.87 13.00
CA ASP A 586 -17.02 14.31 14.17
C ASP A 586 -18.56 14.18 13.99
N ALA A 587 -19.10 14.56 12.82
CA ALA A 587 -20.53 14.48 12.52
C ALA A 587 -20.95 13.09 12.03
N ASP A 588 -21.38 12.25 12.97
CA ASP A 588 -21.81 10.85 12.75
C ASP A 588 -22.96 10.67 11.75
N VAL A 589 -23.83 11.68 11.58
CA VAL A 589 -24.87 11.69 10.54
C VAL A 589 -24.33 11.47 9.13
N GLY A 590 -23.06 11.80 8.88
CA GLY A 590 -22.42 11.57 7.58
C GLY A 590 -22.22 10.08 7.26
N ASP A 591 -22.21 9.19 8.26
CA ASP A 591 -22.04 7.75 8.06
C ASP A 591 -23.25 7.16 7.33
N ASP A 592 -24.46 7.54 7.76
CA ASP A 592 -25.70 7.09 7.13
C ASP A 592 -25.83 7.58 5.68
N VAL A 593 -25.33 8.79 5.39
CA VAL A 593 -25.29 9.37 4.04
C VAL A 593 -24.30 8.63 3.14
N TRP A 594 -23.14 8.24 3.68
CA TRP A 594 -22.18 7.39 2.95
C TRP A 594 -22.76 6.00 2.68
N MET A 595 -23.41 5.38 3.68
CA MET A 595 -24.03 4.06 3.55
C MET A 595 -25.13 4.02 2.49
N SER A 596 -25.87 5.12 2.28
CA SER A 596 -26.86 5.24 1.21
C SER A 596 -26.25 5.61 -0.16
N LEU A 597 -25.11 6.32 -0.19
CA LEU A 597 -24.40 6.70 -1.42
C LEU A 597 -23.72 5.51 -2.10
N GLU A 598 -22.98 4.70 -1.33
CA GLU A 598 -22.10 3.67 -1.88
C GLU A 598 -22.81 2.70 -2.84
N PRO A 599 -24.04 2.22 -2.55
CA PRO A 599 -24.80 1.40 -3.49
C PRO A 599 -25.09 2.10 -4.82
N LEU A 600 -25.35 3.41 -4.82
CA LEU A 600 -25.63 4.17 -6.03
C LEU A 600 -24.38 4.30 -6.90
N LEU A 601 -23.21 4.54 -6.29
CA LEU A 601 -21.92 4.56 -6.99
C LEU A 601 -21.66 3.23 -7.71
N ARG A 602 -21.92 2.11 -7.02
CA ARG A 602 -21.74 0.77 -7.57
C ARG A 602 -22.68 0.48 -8.75
N LYS A 603 -23.95 0.89 -8.64
CA LYS A 603 -24.97 0.64 -9.69
C LYS A 603 -24.79 1.51 -10.93
N SER A 604 -24.17 2.69 -10.79
CA SER A 604 -24.22 3.76 -11.82
C SER A 604 -22.94 3.92 -12.64
N ARG A 605 -21.99 2.97 -12.56
CA ARG A 605 -20.67 3.03 -13.23
C ARG A 605 -20.05 4.43 -13.09
N VAL A 606 -19.75 4.85 -11.87
CA VAL A 606 -19.28 6.21 -11.58
C VAL A 606 -17.75 6.28 -11.64
N ASP A 607 -17.19 7.33 -12.25
CA ASP A 607 -15.78 7.68 -12.08
C ASP A 607 -15.54 8.32 -10.70
N TRP A 608 -14.69 7.68 -9.90
CA TRP A 608 -14.51 8.05 -8.50
C TRP A 608 -14.08 9.50 -8.30
N THR A 609 -13.00 9.92 -8.98
CA THR A 609 -12.42 11.24 -8.76
C THR A 609 -13.30 12.34 -9.35
N VAL A 610 -13.84 12.12 -10.56
CA VAL A 610 -14.71 13.10 -11.21
C VAL A 610 -15.97 13.31 -10.39
N PHE A 611 -16.62 12.25 -9.88
CA PHE A 611 -17.81 12.36 -9.05
C PHE A 611 -17.61 13.26 -7.82
N TRP A 612 -16.57 12.98 -7.02
CA TRP A 612 -16.32 13.77 -5.81
C TRP A 612 -16.07 15.24 -6.12
N ARG A 613 -15.40 15.53 -7.24
CA ARG A 613 -15.18 16.92 -7.66
C ARG A 613 -16.46 17.58 -8.20
N GLN A 614 -17.28 16.86 -8.96
CA GLN A 614 -18.56 17.38 -9.44
C GLN A 614 -19.55 17.64 -8.30
N LEU A 615 -19.61 16.75 -7.30
CA LEU A 615 -20.39 16.97 -6.08
C LEU A 615 -19.94 18.23 -5.33
N THR A 616 -18.63 18.52 -5.37
CA THR A 616 -18.08 19.77 -4.81
C THR A 616 -18.57 21.00 -5.58
N TYR A 617 -18.74 20.93 -6.91
CA TYR A 617 -19.34 22.03 -7.68
C TYR A 617 -20.85 22.17 -7.44
N VAL A 618 -21.58 21.07 -7.20
CA VAL A 618 -22.97 21.16 -6.74
C VAL A 618 -23.06 21.95 -5.42
N ALA A 619 -22.13 21.72 -4.49
CA ALA A 619 -22.06 22.50 -3.24
C ALA A 619 -21.71 23.99 -3.47
N ARG A 620 -20.97 24.32 -4.53
CA ARG A 620 -20.66 25.71 -4.93
C ARG A 620 -21.86 26.42 -5.56
N ASP A 621 -22.52 25.74 -6.49
CA ASP A 621 -23.52 26.34 -7.38
C ASP A 621 -24.91 26.43 -6.72
N TYR A 622 -25.15 25.62 -5.68
CA TYR A 622 -26.41 25.60 -4.95
C TYR A 622 -26.18 25.83 -3.45
N THR A 623 -26.85 26.85 -2.90
CA THR A 623 -26.85 27.14 -1.46
C THR A 623 -27.50 26.00 -0.66
N LEU A 624 -27.17 25.87 0.63
CA LEU A 624 -27.74 24.85 1.52
C LEU A 624 -29.28 24.91 1.57
N GLU A 625 -29.86 26.10 1.48
CA GLU A 625 -31.30 26.32 1.44
C GLU A 625 -31.97 25.91 0.12
N SER A 626 -31.20 25.65 -0.94
CA SER A 626 -31.76 25.18 -2.21
C SER A 626 -32.41 23.81 -2.04
N THR A 627 -33.63 23.68 -2.54
CA THR A 627 -34.42 22.44 -2.58
C THR A 627 -34.67 21.96 -4.00
N ASP A 628 -34.00 22.54 -5.00
CA ASP A 628 -34.09 22.07 -6.40
C ASP A 628 -33.13 20.92 -6.64
N TYR A 629 -33.43 19.77 -6.02
CA TYR A 629 -32.61 18.57 -6.10
C TYR A 629 -32.53 18.00 -7.52
N LYS A 630 -33.53 18.30 -8.36
CA LYS A 630 -33.50 17.92 -9.77
C LYS A 630 -32.46 18.72 -10.53
N ALA A 631 -32.38 20.04 -10.33
CA ALA A 631 -31.33 20.86 -10.95
C ALA A 631 -29.93 20.49 -10.46
N MET A 632 -29.78 20.12 -9.19
CA MET A 632 -28.52 19.58 -8.66
C MET A 632 -28.12 18.29 -9.37
N MET A 633 -29.08 17.38 -9.60
CA MET A 633 -28.86 16.16 -10.38
C MET A 633 -28.51 16.49 -11.84
N ASP A 634 -29.19 17.44 -12.47
CA ASP A 634 -28.89 17.87 -13.85
C ASP A 634 -27.44 18.40 -13.96
N THR A 635 -26.96 19.12 -12.95
CA THR A 635 -25.56 19.58 -12.87
C THR A 635 -24.58 18.43 -12.71
N LEU A 636 -24.92 17.44 -11.88
CA LEU A 636 -24.08 16.26 -11.67
C LEU A 636 -24.03 15.35 -12.91
N GLU A 637 -25.13 15.26 -13.65
CA GLU A 637 -25.28 14.43 -14.84
C GLU A 637 -24.67 15.06 -16.10
N ASP A 638 -24.50 16.39 -16.16
CA ASP A 638 -24.20 17.18 -17.39
C ASP A 638 -23.45 16.42 -18.50
N ASP A 639 -24.26 15.77 -19.34
CA ASP A 639 -23.85 14.86 -20.42
C ASP A 639 -23.12 15.60 -21.55
N ASN A 640 -23.15 16.93 -21.58
CA ASN A 640 -22.49 17.72 -22.60
C ASN A 640 -21.00 17.96 -22.31
N SER A 641 -20.50 17.47 -21.18
CA SER A 641 -19.11 17.65 -20.75
C SER A 641 -18.33 16.32 -20.73
N ASP A 642 -17.05 16.37 -21.13
CA ASP A 642 -16.08 15.28 -20.90
C ASP A 642 -15.86 14.98 -19.40
N SER A 643 -16.42 15.83 -18.53
CA SER A 643 -16.36 15.78 -17.07
C SER A 643 -17.63 15.24 -16.39
N CYS A 644 -18.59 14.67 -17.15
CA CYS A 644 -19.67 13.87 -16.56
C CYS A 644 -19.07 12.67 -15.80
N PRO A 645 -19.49 12.37 -14.56
CA PRO A 645 -18.92 11.29 -13.77
C PRO A 645 -19.47 9.90 -14.14
N PHE A 646 -20.61 9.79 -14.84
CA PHE A 646 -21.24 8.50 -15.14
C PHE A 646 -20.72 7.95 -16.47
N TYR A 647 -20.22 6.72 -16.53
CA TYR A 647 -19.77 6.10 -17.78
C TYR A 647 -20.93 5.74 -18.73
N GLU A 648 -22.15 5.63 -18.21
CA GLU A 648 -23.38 5.36 -18.96
C GLU A 648 -24.49 6.30 -18.47
N PRO A 649 -25.45 6.68 -19.34
CA PRO A 649 -26.63 7.44 -18.92
C PRO A 649 -27.42 6.70 -17.83
N LEU A 650 -27.95 7.45 -16.86
CA LEU A 650 -28.75 6.88 -15.79
C LEU A 650 -30.14 6.45 -16.30
N THR A 651 -30.67 5.35 -15.75
CA THR A 651 -32.09 5.03 -15.96
C THR A 651 -32.97 5.97 -15.16
N SER A 652 -34.23 6.12 -15.55
CA SER A 652 -35.21 6.95 -14.81
C SER A 652 -35.32 6.57 -13.33
N GLU A 653 -35.22 5.27 -13.03
CA GLU A 653 -35.26 4.73 -11.67
C GLU A 653 -34.00 5.13 -10.88
N LEU A 654 -32.81 4.88 -11.43
CA LEU A 654 -31.55 5.25 -10.78
C LEU A 654 -31.43 6.76 -10.59
N ARG A 655 -31.85 7.55 -11.58
CA ARG A 655 -31.87 9.01 -11.48
C ARG A 655 -32.80 9.49 -10.37
N SER A 656 -33.92 8.79 -10.13
CA SER A 656 -34.82 9.08 -9.01
C SER A 656 -34.19 8.71 -7.66
N GLU A 657 -33.48 7.58 -7.57
CA GLU A 657 -32.70 7.20 -6.38
C GLU A 657 -31.61 8.24 -6.05
N TRP A 658 -30.90 8.74 -7.07
CA TRP A 658 -29.90 9.81 -6.90
C TRP A 658 -30.49 11.13 -6.41
N ILE A 659 -31.64 11.55 -6.94
CA ILE A 659 -32.33 12.77 -6.47
C ILE A 659 -32.72 12.64 -4.99
N ALA A 660 -33.27 11.48 -4.60
CA ALA A 660 -33.61 11.21 -3.20
C ALA A 660 -32.37 11.20 -2.30
N TRP A 661 -31.24 10.70 -2.80
CA TRP A 661 -29.98 10.74 -2.07
C TRP A 661 -29.43 12.18 -1.93
N ILE A 662 -29.48 12.99 -2.99
CA ILE A 662 -29.09 14.41 -2.91
C ILE A 662 -29.95 15.13 -1.86
N GLU A 663 -31.26 14.90 -1.85
CA GLU A 663 -32.16 15.42 -0.82
C GLU A 663 -31.70 15.02 0.59
N GLN A 664 -31.46 13.72 0.83
CA GLN A 664 -30.95 13.22 2.11
C GLN A 664 -29.63 13.89 2.51
N TRP A 665 -28.67 14.00 1.59
CA TRP A 665 -27.38 14.63 1.84
C TRP A 665 -27.52 16.10 2.24
N ARG A 666 -28.36 16.86 1.53
CA ARG A 666 -28.59 18.29 1.82
C ARG A 666 -29.32 18.47 3.14
N GLU A 667 -30.32 17.65 3.45
CA GLU A 667 -31.01 17.68 4.73
C GLU A 667 -30.08 17.36 5.91
N ALA A 668 -29.23 16.35 5.76
CA ALA A 668 -28.23 16.01 6.76
C ALA A 668 -27.23 17.16 7.00
N LEU A 669 -26.74 17.81 5.93
CA LEU A 669 -25.86 18.98 6.05
C LEU A 669 -26.53 20.15 6.78
N ARG A 670 -27.82 20.41 6.51
CA ARG A 670 -28.59 21.45 7.24
C ARG A 670 -28.76 21.08 8.71
N ALA A 671 -29.07 19.82 9.01
CA ALA A 671 -29.25 19.34 10.38
C ALA A 671 -27.96 19.39 11.21
N ALA A 672 -26.80 19.23 10.54
CA ALA A 672 -25.47 19.35 11.14
C ALA A 672 -24.98 20.80 11.29
N ASP A 673 -25.79 21.81 10.92
CA ASP A 673 -25.47 23.24 11.00
C ASP A 673 -24.16 23.63 10.28
N VAL A 674 -23.91 23.03 9.12
CA VAL A 674 -22.72 23.34 8.31
C VAL A 674 -22.87 24.74 7.70
N GLU A 675 -21.94 25.66 7.97
CA GLU A 675 -22.01 27.02 7.40
C GLU A 675 -21.76 27.02 5.88
N CYS A 676 -22.71 27.56 5.11
CA CYS A 676 -22.77 27.45 3.64
C CYS A 676 -21.58 28.09 2.88
N LYS A 677 -20.86 29.05 3.48
CA LYS A 677 -19.74 29.75 2.82
C LYS A 677 -18.43 28.94 2.86
N ASP A 678 -18.35 27.93 3.71
CA ASP A 678 -17.17 27.08 3.88
C ASP A 678 -17.35 25.68 3.28
N LEU A 679 -18.58 25.26 2.94
CA LEU A 679 -18.85 23.91 2.43
C LEU A 679 -18.06 23.59 1.14
N TYR A 680 -18.09 24.49 0.15
CA TYR A 680 -17.33 24.31 -1.09
C TYR A 680 -15.84 24.18 -0.82
N GLU A 681 -15.26 25.06 0.00
CA GLU A 681 -13.82 25.03 0.29
C GLU A 681 -13.43 23.81 1.11
N ALA A 682 -14.23 23.41 2.09
CA ALA A 682 -14.02 22.18 2.87
C ALA A 682 -13.99 20.95 1.96
N MET A 683 -14.97 20.81 1.06
CA MET A 683 -15.01 19.72 0.09
C MET A 683 -13.87 19.81 -0.94
N ARG A 684 -13.56 21.01 -1.44
CA ARG A 684 -12.49 21.26 -2.43
C ARG A 684 -11.12 20.83 -1.92
N GLN A 685 -10.83 21.03 -0.64
CA GLN A 685 -9.55 20.67 -0.02
C GLN A 685 -9.37 19.16 0.21
N VAL A 686 -10.45 18.37 0.16
CA VAL A 686 -10.40 16.92 0.38
C VAL A 686 -10.72 16.10 -0.87
N ASN A 687 -11.43 16.69 -1.84
CA ASN A 687 -11.82 16.07 -3.11
C ASN A 687 -10.91 16.59 -4.25
N PRO A 688 -9.83 15.85 -4.59
CA PRO A 688 -8.89 16.29 -5.62
C PRO A 688 -9.58 16.37 -6.99
N LYS A 689 -9.18 17.36 -7.79
CA LYS A 689 -9.55 17.45 -9.20
C LYS A 689 -8.69 16.53 -10.06
N TYR A 690 -7.41 16.38 -9.70
CA TYR A 690 -6.43 15.59 -10.43
C TYR A 690 -5.84 14.48 -9.57
N VAL A 691 -5.78 13.29 -10.15
CA VAL A 691 -5.07 12.13 -9.61
C VAL A 691 -4.23 11.50 -10.72
N LEU A 692 -3.18 10.78 -10.34
CA LEU A 692 -2.22 10.20 -11.28
C LEU A 692 -2.79 8.91 -11.91
N ARG A 693 -3.68 9.06 -12.89
CA ARG A 693 -4.34 7.92 -13.54
C ARG A 693 -3.37 7.10 -14.37
N GLU A 694 -3.63 5.80 -14.46
CA GLU A 694 -2.70 4.89 -15.13
C GLU A 694 -2.49 5.23 -16.60
N TRP A 695 -3.56 5.57 -17.33
CA TRP A 695 -3.44 5.92 -18.74
C TRP A 695 -2.58 7.16 -18.99
N MET A 696 -2.51 8.09 -18.02
CA MET A 696 -1.63 9.25 -18.08
C MET A 696 -0.17 8.83 -17.90
N LEU A 697 0.09 7.94 -16.93
CA LEU A 697 1.40 7.34 -16.72
C LEU A 697 1.89 6.59 -17.94
N VAL A 698 1.02 5.81 -18.58
CA VAL A 698 1.34 5.05 -19.80
C VAL A 698 1.81 5.96 -20.92
N GLU A 699 1.14 7.08 -21.14
CA GLU A 699 1.59 8.07 -22.11
C GLU A 699 2.97 8.63 -21.72
N ALA A 700 3.15 9.03 -20.46
CA ALA A 700 4.39 9.64 -19.96
C ALA A 700 5.60 8.71 -20.10
N TYR A 701 5.53 7.48 -19.59
CA TYR A 701 6.67 6.57 -19.66
C TYR A 701 6.92 6.02 -21.07
N SER A 702 5.89 5.95 -21.92
CA SER A 702 6.06 5.52 -23.32
C SER A 702 6.80 6.58 -24.13
N LYS A 703 6.47 7.87 -23.95
CA LYS A 703 7.20 8.99 -24.56
C LYS A 703 8.62 9.13 -23.98
N ALA A 704 8.78 9.02 -22.67
CA ALA A 704 10.09 9.09 -22.02
C ALA A 704 11.02 7.97 -22.51
N GLY A 705 10.50 6.76 -22.75
CA GLY A 705 11.25 5.67 -23.36
C GLY A 705 11.73 5.93 -24.79
N LEU A 706 11.16 6.93 -25.48
CA LEU A 706 11.59 7.43 -26.79
C LEU A 706 12.40 8.74 -26.69
N GLY A 707 12.76 9.19 -25.49
CA GLY A 707 13.52 10.40 -25.23
C GLY A 707 12.69 11.68 -25.11
N ASP A 708 11.35 11.60 -25.13
CA ASP A 708 10.44 12.74 -24.93
C ASP A 708 9.89 12.74 -23.49
N GLU A 709 10.43 13.62 -22.65
CA GLU A 709 10.07 13.76 -21.25
C GLU A 709 9.01 14.85 -21.02
N SER A 710 8.44 15.45 -22.07
CA SER A 710 7.48 16.57 -21.95
C SER A 710 6.25 16.20 -21.13
N THR A 711 5.61 15.07 -21.44
CA THR A 711 4.42 14.60 -20.70
C THR A 711 4.75 14.18 -19.27
N LEU A 712 5.95 13.67 -19.03
CA LEU A 712 6.44 13.37 -17.69
C LEU A 712 6.53 14.65 -16.85
N GLN A 713 7.09 15.72 -17.42
CA GLN A 713 7.21 17.02 -16.76
C GLN A 713 5.86 17.69 -16.53
N GLU A 714 4.95 17.65 -17.52
CA GLU A 714 3.57 18.15 -17.39
C GLU A 714 2.83 17.45 -16.23
N LEU A 715 2.98 16.14 -16.08
CA LEU A 715 2.36 15.40 -14.97
C LEU A 715 3.01 15.73 -13.63
N TYR A 716 4.33 15.92 -13.56
CA TYR A 716 5.00 16.30 -12.32
C TYR A 716 4.55 17.67 -11.81
N GLU A 717 4.31 18.62 -12.72
CA GLU A 717 3.72 19.92 -12.37
C GLU A 717 2.26 19.79 -11.94
N LEU A 718 1.47 18.98 -12.66
CA LEU A 718 0.04 18.79 -12.35
C LEU A 718 -0.18 18.26 -10.93
N ILE A 719 0.63 17.29 -10.49
CA ILE A 719 0.46 16.63 -9.19
C ILE A 719 0.83 17.53 -8.00
N GLN A 720 1.52 18.66 -8.21
CA GLN A 720 1.88 19.58 -7.13
C GLN A 720 0.69 20.41 -6.61
N ALA A 721 -0.40 20.48 -7.38
CA ALA A 721 -1.60 21.24 -7.02
C ALA A 721 -2.89 20.43 -7.32
N PRO A 722 -3.07 19.23 -6.74
CA PRO A 722 -4.11 18.29 -7.18
C PRO A 722 -5.55 18.73 -6.87
N TYR A 723 -5.72 19.71 -5.97
CA TYR A 723 -7.01 20.28 -5.57
C TYR A 723 -7.38 21.57 -6.31
N GLU A 724 -6.40 22.16 -7.00
CA GLU A 724 -6.59 23.41 -7.75
C GLU A 724 -7.36 23.16 -9.04
N GLU A 725 -7.92 24.24 -9.59
CA GLU A 725 -8.70 24.16 -10.84
C GLU A 725 -7.83 23.82 -12.05
N GLY A 726 -6.54 24.15 -12.03
CA GLY A 726 -5.63 23.99 -13.16
C GLY A 726 -5.87 25.01 -14.28
N SER A 727 -5.01 24.95 -15.30
CA SER A 727 -5.17 25.71 -16.56
C SER A 727 -6.15 25.05 -17.51
N ASP A 728 -6.67 25.80 -18.49
CA ASP A 728 -7.59 25.29 -19.51
C ASP A 728 -7.03 24.06 -20.26
N ASP A 729 -5.73 24.05 -20.55
CA ASP A 729 -5.06 22.92 -21.19
C ASP A 729 -5.01 21.69 -20.28
N GLN A 730 -4.73 21.87 -18.98
CA GLN A 730 -4.75 20.80 -18.00
C GLN A 730 -6.17 20.24 -17.80
N ILE A 731 -7.19 21.10 -17.78
CA ILE A 731 -8.60 20.69 -17.70
C ILE A 731 -8.94 19.81 -18.91
N LYS A 732 -8.69 20.31 -20.13
CA LYS A 732 -9.00 19.59 -21.37
C LYS A 732 -8.27 18.25 -21.49
N LYS A 733 -7.00 18.18 -21.06
CA LYS A 733 -6.19 16.96 -21.13
C LYS A 733 -6.54 15.95 -20.04
N TYR A 734 -6.70 16.40 -18.80
CA TYR A 734 -6.62 15.53 -17.62
C TYR A 734 -7.87 15.49 -16.74
N TYR A 735 -8.73 16.52 -16.75
CA TYR A 735 -9.98 16.52 -15.99
C TYR A 735 -11.12 15.86 -16.79
N ARG A 736 -10.98 14.57 -17.02
CA ARG A 736 -11.93 13.74 -17.76
C ARG A 736 -11.91 12.31 -17.27
N ARG A 737 -12.98 11.56 -17.58
CA ARG A 737 -13.06 10.12 -17.33
C ARG A 737 -11.94 9.37 -18.03
N THR A 738 -11.56 8.22 -17.48
CA THR A 738 -10.64 7.31 -18.12
C THR A 738 -11.26 6.77 -19.41
N PRO A 739 -10.55 6.81 -20.56
CA PRO A 739 -11.11 6.28 -21.81
C PRO A 739 -11.53 4.81 -21.66
N GLU A 740 -12.70 4.42 -22.20
CA GLU A 740 -13.24 3.04 -22.09
C GLU A 740 -12.22 1.96 -22.52
N ARG A 741 -11.41 2.22 -23.55
CA ARG A 741 -10.33 1.31 -23.96
C ARG A 741 -9.28 1.05 -22.86
N ALA A 742 -9.00 2.05 -22.03
CA ALA A 742 -8.01 1.97 -20.96
C ALA A 742 -8.57 1.25 -19.72
N LEU A 743 -9.89 1.15 -19.57
CA LEU A 743 -10.57 0.36 -18.53
C LEU A 743 -10.50 -1.15 -18.77
N THR A 744 -10.12 -1.58 -19.99
CA THR A 744 -10.03 -3.00 -20.35
C THR A 744 -8.65 -3.45 -20.83
N ALA A 745 -7.75 -2.54 -21.20
CA ALA A 745 -6.42 -2.90 -21.71
C ALA A 745 -5.42 -3.32 -20.61
N GLY A 746 -4.61 -4.34 -20.90
CA GLY A 746 -3.49 -4.76 -20.06
C GLY A 746 -2.40 -3.68 -20.01
N GLY A 747 -1.81 -3.49 -18.84
CA GLY A 747 -0.88 -2.39 -18.57
C GLY A 747 -1.56 -1.06 -18.22
N THR A 748 -2.88 -0.91 -18.42
CA THR A 748 -3.67 0.24 -17.93
C THR A 748 -4.74 -0.17 -16.92
N ALA A 749 -5.56 -1.16 -17.26
CA ALA A 749 -6.66 -1.65 -16.42
C ALA A 749 -6.17 -2.62 -15.35
N PHE A 750 -5.16 -3.42 -15.68
CA PHE A 750 -4.55 -4.42 -14.81
C PHE A 750 -3.07 -4.62 -15.13
N MET A 751 -2.31 -5.10 -14.14
CA MET A 751 -0.88 -5.38 -14.26
C MET A 751 -0.41 -6.45 -13.28
N SER A 752 0.76 -7.05 -13.54
CA SER A 752 1.41 -8.04 -12.65
C SER A 752 2.56 -7.46 -11.86
#